data_AF-A0A4T0FD97-F1
#
_entry.id   AF-A0A4T0FD97-F1
#
_cell.length_a   1.000
_cell.length_b   1.000
_cell.length_c   1.000
_cell.angle_alpha   90.00
_cell.angle_beta   90.00
_cell.angle_gamma   90.00
#
_symmetry.space_group_name_H-M   'P 1'
#
loop_
_entity.id
_entity.type
_entity.pdbx_description
1 polymer ?
#
loop_
_entity_poly.entity_id
_entity_poly.type
_entity_poly.pdbx_seq_one_letter_code
_entity_poly.pdbx_strand_id
1 'polypeptide(L)'
;MEKSKRFNVDYDFVDQFGRIHIDSKPLPTPPLPPRPQQQQQHIVEGRSRPDRPRQSEPPLPPPRISFPEPTFRGSPIAQHKYTPERAHRPHPRHSEGSKSATTAFAPAKPPPSPNKNGFTVSPSESPHAEQCHGITKQAKRCTRRVKAQNIETLPRFCHQHSKDILAQKGFFNARGTWIAFDDWIPRHLSSFTQIQLRLLMEKPIASTDMPGYIYVYSIRDTASATHAEYKVGRTNNINRRIDNWSKQCNRELVLRQYFPTSPVASSSRLHTTFAVADPHLKCQHVSRLERLIHLELAEYNAHSAEEAQKSDNDDDEQGLQAIVFADSFNARFKPLTATRPRCLLPLVNVPMLAWTLESLAAAGIRHVFLFTCTHADQIKDWLRHTHFASSLSTLSVTPIVSTTSVSAGDAIRELDAKQLIRTDFVLISGDVVSTIDIQRVVDQHKERRKTNKDAIMTMVTKKVGATHRLRPPAESPVFVINPANQQLHTYTTIAHPSLSRDATQKRVAVPSEALEAAELQIRNDLSDCYIDICSVDVLLLFTENFDYQDLRHDFINGILTSDLLGKTIHVHTIEDEEGGYAGRVMDSRSYDAISKDIISRWTYPMVPDESMPDADRLYHDRGHRYMGKEGVHVSDTASIGSCSVIGSHSSIDDKAAVNRSVLGQSVTIGKSTKLSHSYVWSNTAIGDRCDVRESIIADGVVIEDDVTVSSGCFVDQNVKLLKGTTLPPYTRVGSTRWNEEDEDEESEEERAERVRLLGESSTAYLWPSDKVDMQVDDVDSDDEEDEDFQLSMKYSRIGMKASSDTFSSTSSLSTISNDNSDDESVDDGQLEESVEGLTLENAGKVGAAADFAQEAVQSLERAFDEGHTAENASIELKTLRMAANVHLSQVRKVVMDFCLSKVDTSKQPSYKAVEDVFGRWSALVIEMTKEDQQQTVLIAQEYCASHADSHENIFLAVLRVLYEYEIASEEAIFGWYKLNAAREEGKMKTLWEKSRRFIEALLEADSESEEESD
;
A
#
# COMPACT_ATOMS: atom_id res chain seq x y z
N MET A 1 -66.01 -10.55 -0.76
CA MET A 1 -66.14 -9.15 -1.19
C MET A 1 -64.96 -8.39 -0.62
N GLU A 2 -64.08 -7.85 -1.46
CA GLU A 2 -63.50 -6.50 -1.41
C GLU A 2 -62.51 -6.34 -2.57
N LYS A 3 -62.14 -5.11 -2.93
CA LYS A 3 -61.46 -4.82 -4.20
C LYS A 3 -60.04 -4.34 -3.96
N SER A 4 -59.05 -5.14 -4.36
CA SER A 4 -57.70 -4.62 -4.60
C SER A 4 -57.73 -3.62 -5.76
N LYS A 5 -57.06 -2.48 -5.61
CA LYS A 5 -56.87 -1.48 -6.66
C LYS A 5 -55.48 -1.67 -7.26
N ARG A 6 -55.41 -1.79 -8.59
CA ARG A 6 -54.17 -1.61 -9.34
C ARG A 6 -53.74 -0.14 -9.25
N PHE A 7 -52.44 0.09 -9.11
CA PHE A 7 -51.82 1.34 -9.55
C PHE A 7 -51.32 1.12 -10.99
N ASN A 8 -51.39 2.15 -11.83
CA ASN A 8 -50.76 2.12 -13.14
C ASN A 8 -49.25 2.36 -12.98
N VAL A 9 -48.48 1.62 -13.77
CA VAL A 9 -47.15 2.03 -14.22
C VAL A 9 -47.31 2.22 -15.72
N ASP A 10 -46.90 3.37 -16.26
CA ASP A 10 -46.91 3.59 -17.70
C ASP A 10 -45.72 2.84 -18.33
N TYR A 11 -45.97 2.11 -19.41
CA TYR A 11 -45.06 1.09 -19.95
C TYR A 11 -44.15 1.60 -21.08
N ASP A 12 -44.18 2.90 -21.39
CA ASP A 12 -43.56 3.48 -22.59
C ASP A 12 -42.07 3.87 -22.41
N PHE A 13 -41.35 3.29 -21.43
CA PHE A 13 -39.98 3.70 -21.08
C PHE A 13 -38.93 2.56 -21.03
N VAL A 14 -39.32 1.33 -21.36
CA VAL A 14 -38.44 0.15 -21.37
C VAL A 14 -38.78 -0.73 -22.58
N ASP A 15 -37.79 -1.15 -23.36
CA ASP A 15 -38.01 -2.11 -24.46
C ASP A 15 -38.15 -3.57 -23.96
N GLN A 16 -38.43 -4.50 -24.88
CA GLN A 16 -38.60 -5.92 -24.52
C GLN A 16 -37.30 -6.62 -24.07
N PHE A 17 -36.16 -5.92 -24.07
CA PHE A 17 -34.85 -6.38 -23.60
C PHE A 17 -34.38 -5.61 -22.35
N GLY A 18 -35.26 -4.85 -21.69
CA GLY A 18 -34.95 -4.14 -20.45
C GLY A 18 -34.19 -2.82 -20.64
N ARG A 19 -34.06 -2.31 -21.87
CA ARG A 19 -33.21 -1.15 -22.17
C ARG A 19 -33.95 0.16 -21.93
N ILE A 20 -33.27 1.09 -21.25
CA ILE A 20 -33.77 2.44 -20.94
C ILE A 20 -33.04 3.47 -21.82
N HIS A 21 -33.80 4.27 -22.56
CA HIS A 21 -33.25 5.37 -23.37
C HIS A 21 -33.31 6.71 -22.62
N ILE A 22 -32.15 7.36 -22.45
CA ILE A 22 -32.07 8.73 -21.92
C ILE A 22 -32.13 9.70 -23.11
N ASP A 23 -33.31 10.27 -23.38
CA ASP A 23 -33.53 11.22 -24.48
C ASP A 23 -32.83 12.57 -24.23
N SER A 24 -31.93 12.96 -25.14
CA SER A 24 -30.98 14.07 -24.96
C SER A 24 -31.60 15.45 -25.25
N LYS A 25 -32.66 15.81 -24.51
CA LYS A 25 -33.33 17.11 -24.60
C LYS A 25 -33.26 17.89 -23.27
N PRO A 26 -32.88 19.17 -23.26
CA PRO A 26 -32.84 19.97 -22.04
C PRO A 26 -34.26 20.26 -21.52
N LEU A 27 -34.48 20.00 -20.24
CA LEU A 27 -35.76 20.30 -19.56
C LEU A 27 -36.01 21.82 -19.49
N PRO A 28 -37.28 22.28 -19.62
CA PRO A 28 -37.61 23.69 -19.51
C PRO A 28 -37.41 24.21 -18.09
N THR A 29 -36.89 25.44 -17.97
CA THR A 29 -36.59 26.06 -16.67
C THR A 29 -37.87 26.40 -15.88
N PRO A 30 -37.91 26.12 -14.56
CA PRO A 30 -39.05 26.47 -13.72
C PRO A 30 -39.16 27.99 -13.49
N PRO A 31 -40.36 28.54 -13.30
CA PRO A 31 -40.57 29.97 -13.11
C PRO A 31 -40.07 30.46 -11.73
N LEU A 32 -39.48 31.65 -11.71
CA LEU A 32 -38.98 32.30 -10.50
C LEU A 32 -40.12 32.69 -9.52
N PRO A 33 -39.93 32.56 -8.19
CA PRO A 33 -40.89 33.03 -7.21
C PRO A 33 -41.00 34.57 -7.17
N PRO A 34 -42.16 35.14 -6.80
CA PRO A 34 -42.42 36.57 -6.91
C PRO A 34 -41.64 37.39 -5.87
N ARG A 35 -41.08 38.54 -6.30
CA ARG A 35 -40.51 39.54 -5.39
C ARG A 35 -41.60 40.27 -4.61
N PRO A 36 -41.36 40.64 -3.33
CA PRO A 36 -42.26 41.52 -2.59
C PRO A 36 -42.33 42.91 -3.21
N GLN A 37 -43.50 43.55 -3.13
CA GLN A 37 -43.77 44.84 -3.77
C GLN A 37 -43.06 45.99 -3.03
N GLN A 38 -42.33 46.83 -3.77
CA GLN A 38 -42.05 48.21 -3.38
C GLN A 38 -42.75 49.14 -4.36
N GLN A 39 -43.41 50.18 -3.84
CA GLN A 39 -44.21 51.11 -4.62
C GLN A 39 -43.32 52.04 -5.44
N GLN A 40 -43.59 52.16 -6.73
CA GLN A 40 -43.01 53.19 -7.58
C GLN A 40 -43.62 54.56 -7.23
N GLN A 41 -42.78 55.60 -7.16
CA GLN A 41 -43.20 56.96 -7.44
C GLN A 41 -42.22 57.60 -8.44
N HIS A 42 -42.75 58.46 -9.30
CA HIS A 42 -42.07 58.92 -10.52
C HIS A 42 -40.99 59.97 -10.27
N ILE A 43 -39.98 59.96 -11.14
CA ILE A 43 -39.14 61.14 -11.39
C ILE A 43 -39.87 62.06 -12.38
N VAL A 44 -39.95 63.36 -12.05
CA VAL A 44 -40.27 64.46 -12.97
C VAL A 44 -39.31 65.62 -12.66
N GLU A 45 -38.87 66.34 -13.69
CA GLU A 45 -37.78 67.31 -13.59
C GLU A 45 -38.15 68.62 -12.86
N GLY A 46 -37.18 69.21 -12.16
CA GLY A 46 -37.30 70.50 -11.47
C GLY A 46 -35.95 71.23 -11.37
N ARG A 47 -35.95 72.57 -11.47
CA ARG A 47 -34.73 73.37 -11.72
C ARG A 47 -34.09 74.00 -10.46
N SER A 48 -32.74 74.07 -10.49
CA SER A 48 -31.86 75.16 -10.01
C SER A 48 -31.78 75.58 -8.51
N ARG A 49 -30.57 75.37 -7.92
CA ARG A 49 -29.67 76.30 -7.15
C ARG A 49 -30.20 77.21 -5.99
N PRO A 50 -29.36 77.69 -5.04
CA PRO A 50 -28.00 77.27 -4.61
C PRO A 50 -27.74 77.25 -3.06
N ASP A 51 -26.53 76.84 -2.67
CA ASP A 51 -25.72 77.21 -1.47
C ASP A 51 -26.36 77.51 -0.09
N ARG A 52 -26.04 76.68 0.93
CA ARG A 52 -25.00 77.00 1.96
C ARG A 52 -24.70 75.81 2.91
N PRO A 53 -23.52 75.77 3.57
CA PRO A 53 -23.10 74.63 4.41
C PRO A 53 -23.27 74.87 5.93
N ARG A 54 -23.40 73.79 6.72
CA ARG A 54 -22.91 73.75 8.12
C ARG A 54 -22.79 72.34 8.75
N GLN A 55 -21.54 72.01 9.11
CA GLN A 55 -21.12 71.28 10.31
C GLN A 55 -21.57 69.81 10.52
N SER A 56 -20.94 69.16 11.51
CA SER A 56 -20.76 67.72 11.61
C SER A 56 -21.05 67.18 13.01
N GLU A 57 -21.72 66.03 13.10
CA GLU A 57 -21.83 65.21 14.31
C GLU A 57 -21.33 63.77 14.01
N PRO A 58 -20.78 63.05 15.01
CA PRO A 58 -20.18 61.74 14.81
C PRO A 58 -21.21 60.59 14.79
N PRO A 59 -20.94 59.48 14.09
CA PRO A 59 -21.84 58.34 14.02
C PRO A 59 -21.86 57.52 15.32
N LEU A 60 -23.05 57.00 15.67
CA LEU A 60 -23.29 56.08 16.79
C LEU A 60 -22.83 54.64 16.45
N PRO A 61 -22.47 53.82 17.46
CA PRO A 61 -22.05 52.43 17.24
C PRO A 61 -23.24 51.50 16.90
N PRO A 62 -23.03 50.44 16.08
CA PRO A 62 -24.05 49.44 15.76
C PRO A 62 -24.38 48.50 16.95
N PRO A 63 -25.55 47.83 16.94
CA PRO A 63 -26.04 47.05 18.06
C PRO A 63 -25.31 45.72 18.26
N ARG A 64 -25.29 45.23 19.51
CA ARG A 64 -24.84 43.88 19.84
C ARG A 64 -25.95 42.86 19.59
N ILE A 65 -25.61 41.75 18.95
CA ILE A 65 -26.40 40.52 18.91
C ILE A 65 -25.71 39.51 19.84
N SER A 66 -26.50 38.75 20.61
CA SER A 66 -26.01 37.80 21.62
C SER A 66 -26.36 36.36 21.27
N PHE A 67 -25.39 35.46 21.33
CA PHE A 67 -25.57 34.00 21.25
C PHE A 67 -25.22 33.35 22.60
N PRO A 68 -25.79 32.17 22.94
CA PRO A 68 -25.68 31.57 24.27
C PRO A 68 -24.36 30.82 24.50
N GLU A 69 -23.87 30.83 25.75
CA GLU A 69 -22.70 30.06 26.19
C GLU A 69 -23.07 28.63 26.66
N PRO A 70 -22.23 27.61 26.39
CA PRO A 70 -22.41 26.27 26.94
C PRO A 70 -21.96 26.20 28.41
N THR A 71 -22.70 25.44 29.23
CA THR A 71 -22.45 25.39 30.68
C THR A 71 -21.37 24.37 31.09
N PHE A 72 -20.22 24.85 31.58
CA PHE A 72 -19.24 24.02 32.31
C PHE A 72 -19.37 24.20 33.83
N ARG A 73 -19.31 23.10 34.58
CA ARG A 73 -19.28 23.13 36.06
C ARG A 73 -17.84 22.97 36.58
N GLY A 74 -17.31 24.03 37.19
CA GLY A 74 -16.06 24.00 37.96
C GLY A 74 -15.99 25.19 38.91
N SER A 75 -15.76 24.95 40.20
CA SER A 75 -15.75 25.99 41.24
C SER A 75 -14.35 26.62 41.43
N PRO A 76 -14.25 27.90 41.85
CA PRO A 76 -13.07 28.71 41.60
C PRO A 76 -12.00 28.73 42.71
N ILE A 77 -10.77 29.10 42.33
CA ILE A 77 -9.74 29.64 43.21
C ILE A 77 -9.34 31.03 42.70
N ALA A 78 -9.22 32.01 43.59
CA ALA A 78 -9.07 33.41 43.22
C ALA A 78 -7.62 33.83 42.89
N GLN A 79 -7.48 34.74 41.92
CA GLN A 79 -6.22 35.44 41.64
C GLN A 79 -6.18 36.82 42.28
N HIS A 80 -4.99 37.25 42.72
CA HIS A 80 -4.70 38.66 43.04
C HIS A 80 -3.65 39.21 42.06
N LYS A 81 -3.89 40.42 41.54
CA LYS A 81 -3.03 41.11 40.55
C LYS A 81 -1.71 41.60 41.17
N TYR A 82 -0.62 41.62 40.39
CA TYR A 82 0.04 42.86 39.94
C TYR A 82 1.18 42.62 38.92
N THR A 83 1.50 43.65 38.13
CA THR A 83 2.62 43.78 37.17
C THR A 83 3.06 45.26 37.12
N PRO A 84 4.17 45.70 36.47
CA PRO A 84 5.34 45.00 35.88
C PRO A 84 6.64 45.45 36.64
N GLU A 85 7.90 45.54 36.15
CA GLU A 85 8.53 45.24 34.84
C GLU A 85 9.98 44.68 34.97
N ARG A 86 11.03 45.53 35.03
CA ARG A 86 12.37 45.17 34.51
C ARG A 86 13.60 45.84 35.19
N ALA A 87 14.73 45.13 35.02
CA ALA A 87 16.07 45.63 34.66
C ALA A 87 17.18 45.89 35.70
N HIS A 88 18.29 45.16 35.45
CA HIS A 88 19.73 45.45 35.64
C HIS A 88 20.39 45.67 37.03
N ARG A 89 21.65 45.18 37.07
CA ARG A 89 22.73 45.34 38.06
C ARG A 89 24.05 45.30 37.25
N PRO A 90 25.17 45.93 37.68
CA PRO A 90 26.08 45.22 38.61
C PRO A 90 26.98 46.08 39.54
N HIS A 91 27.52 45.43 40.60
CA HIS A 91 28.70 45.83 41.43
C HIS A 91 28.60 47.13 42.28
N PRO A 92 29.52 47.45 43.24
CA PRO A 92 30.85 46.85 43.54
C PRO A 92 31.26 46.59 45.04
N ARG A 93 32.42 45.92 45.21
CA ARG A 93 33.55 46.09 46.20
C ARG A 93 33.35 46.22 47.76
N HIS A 94 34.16 45.41 48.49
CA HIS A 94 34.92 45.69 49.74
C HIS A 94 34.18 46.07 51.06
N SER A 95 34.70 45.88 52.30
CA SER A 95 35.88 45.14 52.88
C SER A 95 35.80 45.02 54.43
N GLU A 96 36.72 44.26 55.05
CA GLU A 96 37.06 44.21 56.52
C GLU A 96 36.04 43.55 57.50
N GLY A 97 36.43 42.98 58.66
CA GLY A 97 37.77 42.55 59.11
C GLY A 97 38.04 42.58 60.63
N SER A 98 37.88 41.47 61.39
CA SER A 98 38.48 41.29 62.75
C SER A 98 38.65 39.80 63.13
N LYS A 99 39.19 39.47 64.33
CA LYS A 99 39.92 38.20 64.62
C LYS A 99 39.54 37.48 65.94
N SER A 100 40.06 36.24 66.08
CA SER A 100 40.20 35.38 67.29
C SER A 100 38.99 34.51 67.71
N ALA A 101 39.13 33.30 68.29
CA ALA A 101 40.25 32.33 68.28
C ALA A 101 39.74 30.90 68.65
N THR A 102 40.60 29.90 68.41
CA THR A 102 40.59 28.46 68.80
C THR A 102 39.72 28.01 70.00
N THR A 103 39.16 26.79 70.07
CA THR A 103 39.54 25.53 69.38
C THR A 103 38.37 24.52 69.19
N ALA A 104 38.54 23.65 68.20
CA ALA A 104 37.75 22.47 67.78
C ALA A 104 36.73 21.81 68.75
N PHE A 105 35.49 21.66 68.26
CA PHE A 105 34.74 20.40 68.20
C PHE A 105 33.76 20.46 66.99
N ALA A 106 33.56 19.35 66.27
CA ALA A 106 32.79 19.34 65.02
C ALA A 106 32.09 17.99 64.76
N PRO A 107 31.00 17.95 63.96
CA PRO A 107 29.84 18.82 64.15
C PRO A 107 28.51 18.05 64.13
N ALA A 108 27.62 18.33 65.07
CA ALA A 108 26.21 17.89 64.98
C ALA A 108 25.37 18.95 64.25
N LYS A 109 24.46 18.51 63.37
CA LYS A 109 23.41 19.35 62.75
C LYS A 109 22.06 18.59 62.74
N PRO A 110 20.92 19.32 62.76
CA PRO A 110 19.95 19.05 63.83
C PRO A 110 18.51 18.85 63.28
N PRO A 111 17.41 19.17 64.00
CA PRO A 111 16.36 18.19 64.26
C PRO A 111 15.14 18.27 63.32
N PRO A 112 14.41 17.17 63.11
CA PRO A 112 13.03 17.22 62.62
C PRO A 112 12.08 17.71 63.72
N SER A 113 11.07 18.50 63.34
CA SER A 113 10.03 19.05 64.24
C SER A 113 8.90 18.03 64.55
N PRO A 114 8.11 18.23 65.64
CA PRO A 114 7.52 17.09 66.35
C PRO A 114 6.01 16.84 66.20
N ASN A 115 5.66 15.55 66.18
CA ASN A 115 4.49 14.85 66.75
C ASN A 115 3.11 15.54 66.88
N LYS A 116 2.07 14.77 66.50
CA LYS A 116 0.94 14.48 67.40
C LYS A 116 0.42 13.04 67.24
N ASN A 117 0.17 12.41 68.39
CA ASN A 117 0.08 10.97 68.64
C ASN A 117 -0.95 10.18 67.81
N GLY A 118 -0.59 8.93 67.46
CA GLY A 118 -1.50 7.83 67.14
C GLY A 118 -1.17 6.60 68.00
N PHE A 119 -2.17 5.80 68.39
CA PHE A 119 -2.06 4.78 69.46
C PHE A 119 -1.09 3.62 69.16
N THR A 120 -0.57 3.02 70.23
CA THR A 120 0.09 1.70 70.19
C THR A 120 -0.92 0.61 69.82
N VAL A 121 -0.62 -0.16 68.77
CA VAL A 121 -1.34 -1.40 68.43
C VAL A 121 -0.34 -2.56 68.53
N SER A 122 -0.64 -3.54 69.39
CA SER A 122 0.11 -4.79 69.46
C SER A 122 -0.12 -5.63 68.18
N PRO A 123 0.88 -6.36 67.66
CA PRO A 123 0.80 -6.95 66.33
C PRO A 123 -0.09 -8.20 66.28
N SER A 124 -1.40 -8.01 66.05
CA SER A 124 -2.33 -9.07 65.67
C SER A 124 -2.31 -9.31 64.15
N GLU A 125 -1.64 -10.38 63.76
CA GLU A 125 -2.06 -11.31 62.70
C GLU A 125 -2.48 -10.71 61.33
N SER A 126 -1.49 -10.44 60.48
CA SER A 126 -1.68 -10.55 59.03
C SER A 126 -1.61 -12.03 58.60
N PRO A 127 -2.56 -12.57 57.81
CA PRO A 127 -2.67 -14.02 57.57
C PRO A 127 -1.49 -14.69 56.84
N HIS A 128 -0.63 -13.92 56.17
CA HIS A 128 0.44 -14.42 55.29
C HIS A 128 1.80 -13.81 55.65
N ALA A 129 2.25 -13.97 56.90
CA ALA A 129 3.50 -13.39 57.41
C ALA A 129 4.36 -14.37 58.22
N GLU A 130 5.31 -15.04 57.54
CA GLU A 130 6.27 -15.99 58.10
C GLU A 130 7.37 -15.34 58.94
N GLN A 131 8.01 -16.10 59.84
CA GLN A 131 9.21 -15.67 60.56
C GLN A 131 10.48 -15.84 59.71
N CYS A 132 11.33 -14.80 59.68
CA CYS A 132 12.62 -14.83 58.98
C CYS A 132 13.51 -16.02 59.43
N HIS A 133 14.12 -16.68 58.45
CA HIS A 133 14.99 -17.84 58.64
C HIS A 133 16.46 -17.49 58.96
N GLY A 134 16.83 -16.20 58.94
CA GLY A 134 18.18 -15.74 59.28
C GLY A 134 18.52 -15.89 60.76
N ILE A 135 19.79 -16.17 61.05
CA ILE A 135 20.34 -16.28 62.41
C ILE A 135 21.10 -14.98 62.72
N THR A 136 20.80 -14.38 63.87
CA THR A 136 21.46 -13.15 64.34
C THR A 136 22.88 -13.42 64.85
N LYS A 137 23.71 -12.37 64.98
CA LYS A 137 25.07 -12.46 65.53
C LYS A 137 25.17 -13.00 66.98
N GLN A 138 24.05 -13.20 67.67
CA GLN A 138 23.95 -13.87 68.97
C GLN A 138 23.50 -15.36 68.87
N ALA A 139 23.62 -15.99 67.69
CA ALA A 139 23.16 -17.34 67.37
C ALA A 139 21.65 -17.61 67.58
N LYS A 140 20.83 -16.55 67.71
CA LYS A 140 19.36 -16.64 67.88
C LYS A 140 18.64 -16.38 66.56
N ARG A 141 17.55 -17.12 66.28
CA ARG A 141 16.69 -16.93 65.09
C ARG A 141 16.12 -15.51 65.05
N CYS A 142 16.04 -14.92 63.86
CA CYS A 142 15.49 -13.58 63.66
C CYS A 142 14.01 -13.50 64.05
N THR A 143 13.61 -12.46 64.78
CA THR A 143 12.21 -12.21 65.19
C THR A 143 11.39 -11.43 64.16
N ARG A 144 12.01 -10.91 63.08
CA ARG A 144 11.32 -10.15 62.03
C ARG A 144 10.46 -11.08 61.19
N ARG A 145 9.22 -10.67 60.86
CA ARG A 145 8.36 -11.36 59.90
C ARG A 145 8.61 -10.89 58.46
N VAL A 146 8.19 -11.69 57.48
CA VAL A 146 8.35 -11.48 56.03
C VAL A 146 7.04 -11.88 55.34
N LYS A 147 6.64 -11.17 54.28
CA LYS A 147 5.44 -11.51 53.48
C LYS A 147 5.60 -12.89 52.84
N ALA A 148 4.64 -13.78 53.09
CA ALA A 148 4.54 -15.06 52.40
C ALA A 148 3.91 -14.88 51.01
N GLN A 149 4.26 -15.77 50.11
CA GLN A 149 3.60 -16.04 48.82
C GLN A 149 3.46 -17.56 48.73
N ASN A 150 2.62 -18.07 47.83
CA ASN A 150 2.09 -19.45 47.81
C ASN A 150 3.10 -20.58 47.49
N ILE A 151 4.39 -20.41 47.81
CA ILE A 151 5.47 -21.40 47.67
C ILE A 151 5.91 -21.82 49.08
N GLU A 152 5.11 -22.66 49.74
CA GLU A 152 5.14 -22.98 51.18
C GLU A 152 6.39 -23.75 51.69
N THR A 153 7.49 -23.80 50.93
CA THR A 153 8.64 -24.69 51.19
C THR A 153 10.02 -24.04 51.10
N LEU A 154 10.13 -22.72 50.92
CA LEU A 154 11.42 -22.04 50.75
C LEU A 154 11.72 -21.02 51.89
N PRO A 155 12.93 -21.04 52.48
CA PRO A 155 13.25 -20.18 53.62
C PRO A 155 13.29 -18.70 53.22
N ARG A 156 12.38 -17.90 53.80
CA ARG A 156 12.30 -16.44 53.60
C ARG A 156 13.19 -15.64 54.55
N PHE A 157 13.81 -14.57 54.03
CA PHE A 157 14.75 -13.70 54.75
C PHE A 157 14.28 -12.24 54.74
N CYS A 158 14.57 -11.49 55.82
CA CYS A 158 14.30 -10.05 55.88
C CYS A 158 15.43 -9.24 55.21
N HIS A 159 15.14 -8.01 54.80
CA HIS A 159 16.03 -7.08 54.06
C HIS A 159 17.46 -6.90 54.61
N GLN A 160 17.72 -7.17 55.90
CA GLN A 160 19.08 -7.22 56.44
C GLN A 160 19.79 -8.52 56.07
N HIS A 161 19.24 -9.66 56.48
CA HIS A 161 19.84 -10.97 56.21
C HIS A 161 19.93 -11.29 54.72
N SER A 162 19.03 -10.75 53.88
CA SER A 162 19.18 -10.86 52.42
C SER A 162 20.42 -10.12 51.91
N LYS A 163 20.70 -8.91 52.40
CA LYS A 163 21.95 -8.19 52.09
C LYS A 163 23.18 -8.90 52.66
N ASP A 164 23.09 -9.44 53.87
CA ASP A 164 24.20 -10.18 54.49
C ASP A 164 24.58 -11.44 53.67
N ILE A 165 23.58 -12.18 53.15
CA ILE A 165 23.79 -13.36 52.28
C ILE A 165 24.28 -12.94 50.87
N LEU A 166 23.71 -11.88 50.28
CA LEU A 166 24.12 -11.41 48.95
C LEU A 166 25.54 -10.80 48.93
N ALA A 167 26.03 -10.32 50.09
CA ALA A 167 27.41 -9.85 50.26
C ALA A 167 28.45 -10.98 50.28
N GLN A 168 28.04 -12.24 50.54
CA GLN A 168 28.93 -13.39 50.44
C GLN A 168 29.25 -13.68 48.96
N LYS A 169 30.53 -13.57 48.59
CA LYS A 169 31.00 -13.75 47.19
C LYS A 169 31.10 -15.20 46.72
N GLY A 170 31.10 -16.16 47.64
CA GLY A 170 31.35 -17.57 47.34
C GLY A 170 31.48 -18.42 48.61
N PHE A 171 31.87 -19.68 48.43
CA PHE A 171 32.08 -20.64 49.50
C PHE A 171 33.21 -21.63 49.15
N PHE A 172 33.75 -22.32 50.16
CA PHE A 172 34.68 -23.44 49.94
C PHE A 172 33.90 -24.75 49.86
N ASN A 173 34.18 -25.56 48.84
CA ASN A 173 33.63 -26.90 48.74
C ASN A 173 34.34 -27.88 49.69
N ALA A 174 33.81 -29.09 49.85
CA ALA A 174 34.38 -30.14 50.71
C ALA A 174 35.76 -30.68 50.26
N ARG A 175 36.30 -30.20 49.12
CA ARG A 175 37.66 -30.48 48.62
C ARG A 175 38.61 -29.29 48.77
N GLY A 176 38.19 -28.22 49.46
CA GLY A 176 38.97 -27.00 49.67
C GLY A 176 39.05 -26.04 48.47
N THR A 177 38.33 -26.31 47.37
CA THR A 177 38.24 -25.38 46.24
C THR A 177 37.29 -24.24 46.57
N TRP A 178 37.69 -23.00 46.31
CA TRP A 178 36.79 -21.85 46.32
C TRP A 178 35.86 -21.88 45.10
N ILE A 179 34.59 -21.58 45.29
CA ILE A 179 33.57 -21.40 44.25
C ILE A 179 32.97 -20.01 44.45
N ALA A 180 33.11 -19.12 43.46
CA ALA A 180 32.41 -17.84 43.48
C ALA A 180 30.97 -18.02 43.01
N PHE A 181 30.04 -17.22 43.55
CA PHE A 181 28.64 -17.28 43.15
C PHE A 181 28.38 -16.56 41.81
N ASP A 182 29.12 -15.50 41.52
CA ASP A 182 29.04 -14.73 40.27
C ASP A 182 29.35 -15.59 39.01
N ASP A 183 30.08 -16.70 39.16
CA ASP A 183 30.41 -17.61 38.05
C ASP A 183 29.23 -18.52 37.64
N TRP A 184 28.22 -18.68 38.51
CA TRP A 184 27.16 -19.69 38.38
C TRP A 184 25.73 -19.17 38.60
N ILE A 185 25.56 -17.96 39.15
CA ILE A 185 24.25 -17.38 39.46
C ILE A 185 24.09 -16.10 38.64
N PRO A 186 23.20 -16.09 37.63
CA PRO A 186 22.98 -14.91 36.80
C PRO A 186 22.52 -13.68 37.60
N ARG A 187 23.02 -12.50 37.22
CA ARG A 187 22.80 -11.24 37.95
C ARG A 187 21.41 -10.64 37.76
N HIS A 188 20.70 -11.00 36.69
CA HIS A 188 19.34 -10.52 36.42
C HIS A 188 18.28 -11.19 37.30
N LEU A 189 18.59 -12.38 37.85
CA LEU A 189 17.66 -13.09 38.74
C LEU A 189 17.38 -12.27 40.02
N SER A 190 16.16 -12.39 40.54
CA SER A 190 15.71 -11.63 41.70
C SER A 190 16.56 -11.91 42.94
N SER A 191 16.63 -10.91 43.81
CA SER A 191 17.31 -11.04 45.10
C SER A 191 16.80 -12.19 45.97
N PHE A 192 15.57 -12.69 45.74
CA PHE A 192 15.04 -13.86 46.42
C PHE A 192 15.63 -15.16 45.84
N THR A 193 15.57 -15.36 44.53
CA THR A 193 16.04 -16.59 43.87
C THR A 193 17.55 -16.72 43.96
N GLN A 194 18.31 -15.63 43.79
CA GLN A 194 19.75 -15.63 44.05
C GLN A 194 20.09 -16.16 45.45
N ILE A 195 19.31 -15.80 46.48
CA ILE A 195 19.51 -16.31 47.85
C ILE A 195 19.19 -17.80 47.94
N GLN A 196 18.12 -18.28 47.31
CA GLN A 196 17.79 -19.71 47.33
C GLN A 196 18.85 -20.56 46.62
N LEU A 197 19.38 -20.07 45.50
CA LEU A 197 20.47 -20.72 44.76
C LEU A 197 21.75 -20.79 45.60
N ARG A 198 22.22 -19.67 46.17
CA ARG A 198 23.40 -19.63 47.07
C ARG A 198 23.27 -20.62 48.24
N LEU A 199 22.11 -20.61 48.92
CA LEU A 199 21.82 -21.50 50.05
C LEU A 199 21.63 -22.98 49.65
N LEU A 200 21.39 -23.29 48.38
CA LEU A 200 21.31 -24.68 47.89
C LEU A 200 22.68 -25.20 47.43
N MET A 201 23.54 -24.33 46.89
CA MET A 201 24.93 -24.64 46.58
C MET A 201 25.77 -24.89 47.85
N GLU A 202 25.62 -24.05 48.88
CA GLU A 202 26.41 -24.14 50.12
C GLU A 202 26.01 -25.29 51.06
N LYS A 203 24.76 -25.79 50.98
CA LYS A 203 24.31 -26.95 51.76
C LYS A 203 25.20 -28.19 51.48
N PRO A 204 25.39 -29.08 52.46
CA PRO A 204 26.08 -30.36 52.23
C PRO A 204 25.36 -31.23 51.19
N ILE A 205 26.11 -32.13 50.56
CA ILE A 205 25.59 -33.15 49.63
C ILE A 205 24.76 -34.15 50.43
N ALA A 206 23.56 -34.49 49.94
CA ALA A 206 22.66 -35.40 50.64
C ALA A 206 22.94 -36.87 50.24
N SER A 207 22.62 -37.82 51.11
CA SER A 207 22.65 -39.26 50.77
C SER A 207 21.67 -39.65 49.66
N THR A 208 20.77 -38.75 49.26
CA THR A 208 19.84 -38.88 48.13
C THR A 208 20.38 -38.31 46.81
N ASP A 209 21.55 -37.64 46.80
CA ASP A 209 22.20 -37.09 45.61
C ASP A 209 22.95 -38.19 44.80
N MET A 210 22.17 -39.14 44.28
CA MET A 210 22.65 -40.25 43.44
C MET A 210 22.98 -39.84 42.00
N PRO A 211 23.85 -40.60 41.28
CA PRO A 211 24.15 -40.34 39.87
C PRO A 211 22.95 -40.57 38.92
N GLY A 212 22.76 -39.68 37.95
CA GLY A 212 21.69 -39.79 36.96
C GLY A 212 21.71 -38.74 35.84
N TYR A 213 20.58 -38.57 35.18
CA TYR A 213 20.32 -37.64 34.08
C TYR A 213 19.16 -36.70 34.43
N ILE A 214 19.20 -35.48 33.92
CA ILE A 214 18.03 -34.59 33.78
C ILE A 214 17.39 -34.86 32.41
N TYR A 215 16.07 -34.75 32.31
CA TYR A 215 15.32 -34.80 31.05
C TYR A 215 14.30 -33.67 30.97
N VAL A 216 13.93 -33.29 29.75
CA VAL A 216 12.93 -32.26 29.44
C VAL A 216 11.94 -32.80 28.41
N TYR A 217 10.67 -32.93 28.79
CA TYR A 217 9.58 -33.08 27.84
C TYR A 217 8.96 -31.72 27.50
N SER A 218 8.53 -31.58 26.26
CA SER A 218 7.45 -30.68 25.86
C SER A 218 6.17 -31.49 25.88
N ILE A 219 5.16 -30.99 26.60
CA ILE A 219 3.81 -31.56 26.59
C ILE A 219 3.01 -30.74 25.58
N ARG A 220 2.36 -31.41 24.63
CA ARG A 220 1.41 -30.74 23.73
C ARG A 220 0.00 -30.95 24.25
N ASP A 221 -0.77 -29.86 24.25
CA ASP A 221 -2.22 -29.89 24.40
C ASP A 221 -2.82 -29.38 23.08
N THR A 222 -3.75 -30.14 22.50
CA THR A 222 -4.36 -29.81 21.20
C THR A 222 -5.47 -28.77 21.29
N ALA A 223 -5.82 -28.31 22.50
CA ALA A 223 -6.90 -27.34 22.73
C ALA A 223 -6.42 -25.93 23.16
N SER A 224 -5.10 -25.69 23.30
CA SER A 224 -4.57 -24.40 23.77
C SER A 224 -3.28 -24.04 23.04
N ALA A 225 -3.38 -23.19 22.01
CA ALA A 225 -2.23 -22.76 21.20
C ALA A 225 -1.32 -21.72 21.89
N THR A 226 -1.79 -21.08 22.97
CA THR A 226 -1.12 -19.93 23.60
C THR A 226 -0.08 -20.28 24.67
N HIS A 227 0.02 -21.55 25.09
CA HIS A 227 0.86 -21.95 26.23
C HIS A 227 1.69 -23.21 25.93
N ALA A 228 3.00 -23.15 26.14
CA ALA A 228 3.92 -24.27 25.95
C ALA A 228 4.29 -24.95 27.28
N GLU A 229 3.64 -26.09 27.59
CA GLU A 229 3.96 -26.86 28.81
C GLU A 229 5.30 -27.60 28.68
N TYR A 230 6.21 -27.39 29.64
CA TYR A 230 7.47 -28.14 29.75
C TYR A 230 7.59 -28.89 31.08
N LYS A 231 8.09 -30.13 31.01
CA LYS A 231 8.33 -31.00 32.16
C LYS A 231 9.80 -31.38 32.28
N VAL A 232 10.51 -30.65 33.13
CA VAL A 232 11.85 -31.01 33.60
C VAL A 232 11.75 -32.07 34.72
N GLY A 233 12.70 -33.00 34.78
CA GLY A 233 12.84 -33.92 35.92
C GLY A 233 14.07 -34.84 35.82
N ARG A 234 14.36 -35.60 36.88
CA ARG A 234 15.52 -36.52 36.94
C ARG A 234 15.17 -38.00 36.76
N THR A 235 16.18 -38.78 36.37
CA THR A 235 16.15 -40.26 36.38
C THR A 235 17.55 -40.88 36.47
N ASN A 236 17.67 -42.12 36.93
CA ASN A 236 18.92 -42.90 36.91
C ASN A 236 19.11 -43.70 35.59
N ASN A 237 18.03 -43.88 34.82
CA ASN A 237 17.96 -44.55 33.52
C ASN A 237 16.91 -43.81 32.66
N ILE A 238 17.31 -43.26 31.52
CA ILE A 238 16.43 -42.44 30.68
C ILE A 238 15.37 -43.28 29.96
N ASN A 239 15.75 -44.40 29.34
CA ASN A 239 14.84 -45.21 28.53
C ASN A 239 13.70 -45.81 29.35
N ARG A 240 13.99 -46.34 30.55
CA ARG A 240 12.94 -46.79 31.50
C ARG A 240 12.03 -45.64 31.94
N ARG A 241 12.50 -44.39 31.92
CA ARG A 241 11.68 -43.21 32.27
C ARG A 241 10.79 -42.76 31.10
N ILE A 242 11.27 -42.88 29.86
CA ILE A 242 10.46 -42.68 28.64
C ILE A 242 9.33 -43.72 28.60
N ASP A 243 9.67 -45.00 28.73
CA ASP A 243 8.72 -46.13 28.78
C ASP A 243 7.64 -45.99 29.86
N ASN A 244 7.98 -45.38 30.99
CA ASN A 244 7.02 -45.15 32.07
C ASN A 244 6.10 -43.97 31.75
N TRP A 245 6.61 -42.87 31.16
CA TRP A 245 5.78 -41.70 30.85
C TRP A 245 4.83 -41.92 29.68
N SER A 246 5.27 -42.62 28.62
CA SER A 246 4.40 -43.00 27.49
C SER A 246 3.24 -43.92 27.88
N LYS A 247 3.34 -44.60 29.03
CA LYS A 247 2.30 -45.48 29.60
C LYS A 247 1.49 -44.83 30.74
N GLN A 248 1.81 -43.61 31.13
CA GLN A 248 1.21 -42.91 32.29
C GLN A 248 0.58 -41.56 31.96
N CYS A 249 0.65 -41.09 30.70
CA CYS A 249 0.15 -39.78 30.31
C CYS A 249 -0.79 -39.88 29.09
N ASN A 250 -1.92 -39.18 29.17
CA ASN A 250 -2.92 -39.08 28.08
C ASN A 250 -2.67 -37.87 27.15
N ARG A 251 -1.53 -37.16 27.28
CA ARG A 251 -1.10 -36.06 26.40
C ARG A 251 0.12 -36.49 25.58
N GLU A 252 0.33 -35.87 24.42
CA GLU A 252 1.53 -36.12 23.60
C GLU A 252 2.78 -35.59 24.32
N LEU A 253 3.76 -36.46 24.57
CA LEU A 253 5.01 -36.14 25.26
C LEU A 253 6.22 -36.24 24.33
N VAL A 254 6.72 -35.09 23.88
CA VAL A 254 7.92 -35.00 23.02
C VAL A 254 9.15 -34.79 23.89
N LEU A 255 10.09 -35.76 23.89
CA LEU A 255 11.38 -35.60 24.57
C LEU A 255 12.22 -34.56 23.82
N ARG A 256 12.45 -33.38 24.40
CA ARG A 256 13.24 -32.31 23.77
C ARG A 256 14.73 -32.50 24.00
N GLN A 257 15.13 -32.84 25.22
CA GLN A 257 16.53 -32.98 25.60
C GLN A 257 16.70 -33.86 26.85
N TYR A 258 17.89 -34.44 27.01
CA TYR A 258 18.38 -34.99 28.28
C TYR A 258 19.83 -34.52 28.51
N PHE A 259 20.26 -34.48 29.77
CA PHE A 259 21.59 -34.03 30.16
C PHE A 259 22.20 -34.98 31.22
N PRO A 260 23.48 -35.39 31.08
CA PRO A 260 24.41 -35.04 29.99
C PRO A 260 24.10 -35.81 28.69
N THR A 261 24.28 -35.14 27.55
CA THR A 261 24.15 -35.74 26.21
C THR A 261 25.43 -36.45 25.81
N SER A 262 25.33 -37.60 25.12
CA SER A 262 26.50 -38.20 24.46
C SER A 262 26.91 -37.38 23.22
N PRO A 263 28.21 -37.11 22.98
CA PRO A 263 28.68 -36.37 21.79
C PRO A 263 28.44 -37.12 20.46
N VAL A 264 28.03 -38.40 20.51
CA VAL A 264 27.64 -39.18 19.31
C VAL A 264 26.20 -38.88 18.89
N ALA A 265 25.38 -38.26 19.76
CA ALA A 265 23.96 -37.99 19.52
C ALA A 265 23.67 -36.60 18.92
N SER A 266 24.66 -35.95 18.31
CA SER A 266 24.55 -34.59 17.73
C SER A 266 23.88 -34.55 16.34
N SER A 267 23.37 -35.68 15.83
CA SER A 267 22.74 -35.78 14.51
C SER A 267 21.39 -36.50 14.59
N SER A 268 20.43 -35.98 13.82
CA SER A 268 19.05 -36.43 13.60
C SER A 268 18.09 -36.57 14.82
N ARG A 269 17.07 -35.70 14.82
CA ARG A 269 15.68 -35.91 15.28
C ARG A 269 15.48 -36.86 16.49
N LEU A 270 15.41 -36.30 17.70
CA LEU A 270 14.90 -36.94 18.94
C LEU A 270 13.36 -37.18 18.91
N HIS A 271 12.81 -37.59 17.77
CA HIS A 271 11.39 -37.94 17.59
C HIS A 271 11.10 -39.43 17.82
N THR A 272 12.11 -40.23 18.18
CA THR A 272 11.97 -41.66 18.46
C THR A 272 11.88 -41.94 19.97
N THR A 273 11.27 -43.07 20.33
CA THR A 273 10.96 -43.46 21.71
C THR A 273 12.17 -43.91 22.56
N PHE A 274 13.40 -43.80 22.05
CA PHE A 274 14.60 -44.32 22.68
C PHE A 274 15.76 -43.33 22.64
N ALA A 275 16.37 -43.05 23.79
CA ALA A 275 17.57 -42.23 23.90
C ALA A 275 18.81 -43.11 24.03
N VAL A 276 19.78 -42.94 23.13
CA VAL A 276 21.10 -43.62 23.19
C VAL A 276 22.00 -42.89 24.19
N ALA A 277 21.67 -43.00 25.48
CA ALA A 277 22.44 -42.41 26.57
C ALA A 277 23.56 -43.36 27.02
N ASP A 278 24.79 -42.83 27.08
CA ASP A 278 25.97 -43.55 27.58
C ASP A 278 25.81 -43.86 29.10
N PRO A 279 25.88 -45.14 29.53
CA PRO A 279 25.83 -45.52 30.93
C PRO A 279 26.95 -44.93 31.80
N HIS A 280 28.09 -44.56 31.22
CA HIS A 280 29.25 -44.01 31.92
C HIS A 280 29.16 -42.50 32.16
N LEU A 281 28.35 -41.78 31.36
CA LEU A 281 28.21 -40.33 31.42
C LEU A 281 26.98 -39.93 32.25
N LYS A 282 27.15 -39.59 33.54
CA LYS A 282 26.05 -39.20 34.45
C LYS A 282 26.41 -38.01 35.34
N CYS A 283 25.42 -37.15 35.62
CA CYS A 283 25.52 -36.12 36.66
C CYS A 283 25.64 -36.80 38.03
N GLN A 284 26.70 -36.49 38.80
CA GLN A 284 26.95 -37.16 40.09
C GLN A 284 25.88 -36.87 41.15
N HIS A 285 25.28 -35.68 41.15
CA HIS A 285 24.33 -35.21 42.18
C HIS A 285 23.04 -34.68 41.54
N VAL A 286 22.30 -35.59 40.87
CA VAL A 286 21.18 -35.19 40.00
C VAL A 286 19.99 -34.59 40.75
N SER A 287 19.80 -34.92 42.04
CA SER A 287 18.70 -34.36 42.86
C SER A 287 18.91 -32.89 43.21
N ARG A 288 20.14 -32.49 43.57
CA ARG A 288 20.52 -31.09 43.75
C ARG A 288 20.43 -30.30 42.43
N LEU A 289 20.89 -30.88 41.33
CA LEU A 289 20.84 -30.24 40.00
C LEU A 289 19.39 -29.96 39.56
N GLU A 290 18.49 -30.95 39.66
CA GLU A 290 17.05 -30.78 39.43
C GLU A 290 16.47 -29.61 40.24
N ARG A 291 16.82 -29.50 41.52
CA ARG A 291 16.28 -28.45 42.39
C ARG A 291 16.90 -27.06 42.15
N LEU A 292 18.13 -26.97 41.64
CA LEU A 292 18.70 -25.69 41.18
C LEU A 292 17.95 -25.20 39.93
N ILE A 293 17.80 -26.07 38.91
CA ILE A 293 17.07 -25.76 37.67
C ILE A 293 15.62 -25.33 37.95
N HIS A 294 14.91 -26.03 38.84
CA HIS A 294 13.55 -25.63 39.21
C HIS A 294 13.45 -24.34 40.04
N LEU A 295 14.51 -23.88 40.71
CA LEU A 295 14.50 -22.56 41.38
C LEU A 295 14.63 -21.42 40.36
N GLU A 296 15.46 -21.61 39.34
CA GLU A 296 15.67 -20.66 38.25
C GLU A 296 14.45 -20.59 37.33
N LEU A 297 13.96 -21.74 36.83
CA LEU A 297 12.78 -21.80 35.97
C LEU A 297 11.49 -21.30 36.64
N ALA A 298 11.37 -21.42 37.97
CA ALA A 298 10.22 -20.90 38.69
C ALA A 298 10.15 -19.36 38.68
N GLU A 299 11.29 -18.67 38.52
CA GLU A 299 11.31 -17.23 38.35
C GLU A 299 11.06 -16.82 36.91
N TYR A 300 11.66 -17.49 35.93
CA TYR A 300 11.35 -17.26 34.51
C TYR A 300 9.85 -17.42 34.23
N ASN A 301 9.20 -18.46 34.75
CA ASN A 301 7.76 -18.65 34.61
C ASN A 301 6.93 -17.61 35.39
N ALA A 302 7.48 -17.01 36.45
CA ALA A 302 6.82 -15.90 37.15
C ALA A 302 6.92 -14.61 36.34
N HIS A 303 8.09 -14.31 35.78
CA HIS A 303 8.28 -13.16 34.88
C HIS A 303 7.46 -13.31 33.61
N SER A 304 7.43 -14.46 32.92
CA SER A 304 6.57 -14.63 31.74
C SER A 304 5.08 -14.56 32.06
N ALA A 305 4.65 -14.92 33.28
CA ALA A 305 3.27 -14.72 33.72
C ALA A 305 2.97 -13.25 34.08
N GLU A 306 3.91 -12.54 34.71
CA GLU A 306 3.82 -11.10 34.95
C GLU A 306 3.91 -10.30 33.64
N GLU A 307 4.66 -10.76 32.63
CA GLU A 307 4.80 -10.19 31.29
C GLU A 307 3.58 -10.50 30.40
N ALA A 308 2.95 -11.67 30.53
CA ALA A 308 1.68 -11.97 29.85
C ALA A 308 0.51 -11.20 30.48
N GLN A 309 0.45 -11.11 31.82
CA GLN A 309 -0.45 -10.19 32.48
C GLN A 309 -0.10 -8.73 32.20
N LYS A 310 1.15 -8.42 31.85
CA LYS A 310 1.50 -7.12 31.30
C LYS A 310 0.96 -6.97 29.89
N SER A 311 1.16 -7.90 28.94
CA SER A 311 0.64 -7.76 27.58
C SER A 311 -0.87 -7.64 27.52
N ASP A 312 -1.62 -8.39 28.34
CA ASP A 312 -3.09 -8.25 28.43
C ASP A 312 -3.54 -6.88 28.96
N ASN A 313 -2.72 -6.16 29.73
CA ASN A 313 -3.02 -4.78 30.19
C ASN A 313 -2.32 -3.70 29.33
N ASP A 314 -1.17 -4.02 28.73
CA ASP A 314 -0.36 -3.16 27.86
C ASP A 314 -1.02 -3.08 26.47
N ASP A 315 -1.75 -4.11 25.99
CA ASP A 315 -2.57 -4.03 24.78
C ASP A 315 -3.88 -3.23 25.02
N ASP A 316 -4.29 -3.03 26.29
CA ASP A 316 -5.32 -2.05 26.71
C ASP A 316 -4.72 -0.64 26.97
N GLU A 317 -3.44 -0.52 27.37
CA GLU A 317 -2.74 0.77 27.55
C GLU A 317 -2.11 1.34 26.26
N GLN A 318 -1.76 0.48 25.29
CA GLN A 318 -1.39 0.84 23.92
C GLN A 318 -2.62 1.34 23.16
N GLY A 319 -2.93 2.61 23.39
CA GLY A 319 -3.95 3.32 22.61
C GLY A 319 -3.71 3.23 21.10
N LEU A 320 -4.81 3.28 20.35
CA LEU A 320 -4.93 3.13 18.90
C LEU A 320 -3.62 3.34 18.10
N GLN A 321 -3.20 2.28 17.42
CA GLN A 321 -2.05 2.27 16.52
C GLN A 321 -2.43 2.83 15.13
N ALA A 322 -1.47 3.45 14.45
CA ALA A 322 -1.60 3.86 13.06
C ALA A 322 -0.39 3.47 12.20
N ILE A 323 -0.64 3.23 10.92
CA ILE A 323 0.35 2.93 9.88
C ILE A 323 0.33 4.09 8.89
N VAL A 324 1.49 4.73 8.70
CA VAL A 324 1.67 5.82 7.74
C VAL A 324 2.55 5.33 6.59
N PHE A 325 2.05 5.29 5.37
CA PHE A 325 2.89 5.11 4.18
C PHE A 325 3.59 6.42 3.83
N ALA A 326 4.91 6.50 4.05
CA ALA A 326 5.71 7.67 3.68
C ALA A 326 6.00 7.74 2.17
N ASP A 327 5.92 6.60 1.48
CA ASP A 327 6.12 6.52 0.04
C ASP A 327 4.80 6.63 -0.75
N SER A 328 4.95 6.82 -2.05
CA SER A 328 3.91 7.05 -3.05
C SER A 328 3.62 5.80 -3.88
N PHE A 329 4.67 5.01 -4.10
CA PHE A 329 4.72 3.96 -5.13
C PHE A 329 4.30 4.48 -6.53
N ASN A 330 4.58 5.76 -6.83
CA ASN A 330 4.24 6.39 -8.12
C ASN A 330 5.23 7.48 -8.54
N ALA A 331 5.29 7.75 -9.85
CA ALA A 331 6.24 8.68 -10.47
C ALA A 331 5.74 10.14 -10.56
N ARG A 332 4.50 10.47 -10.16
CA ARG A 332 3.79 11.70 -10.57
C ARG A 332 4.55 13.02 -10.32
N PHE A 333 5.34 13.08 -9.24
CA PHE A 333 6.14 14.25 -8.86
C PHE A 333 7.61 14.27 -9.37
N LYS A 334 8.08 13.26 -10.11
CA LYS A 334 9.41 13.27 -10.76
C LYS A 334 9.54 14.51 -11.67
N PRO A 335 10.69 15.23 -11.74
CA PRO A 335 11.97 14.98 -11.08
C PRO A 335 12.04 15.31 -9.58
N LEU A 336 11.10 16.07 -9.01
CA LEU A 336 11.20 16.60 -7.63
C LEU A 336 11.36 15.51 -6.56
N THR A 337 10.90 14.29 -6.85
CA THR A 337 11.01 13.12 -5.98
C THR A 337 12.28 12.27 -6.17
N ALA A 338 13.07 12.52 -7.21
CA ALA A 338 14.31 11.75 -7.46
C ALA A 338 15.35 11.98 -6.36
N THR A 339 15.48 13.23 -5.90
CA THR A 339 16.48 13.64 -4.90
C THR A 339 15.96 13.63 -3.45
N ARG A 340 14.63 13.60 -3.23
CA ARG A 340 13.98 13.76 -1.92
C ARG A 340 12.62 13.04 -1.90
N PRO A 341 12.27 12.28 -0.85
CA PRO A 341 11.04 11.49 -0.84
C PRO A 341 9.79 12.39 -0.80
N ARG A 342 8.70 11.94 -1.45
CA ARG A 342 7.49 12.77 -1.67
C ARG A 342 6.91 13.34 -0.38
N CYS A 343 6.83 12.56 0.69
CA CYS A 343 6.30 13.01 1.98
C CYS A 343 7.10 14.15 2.63
N LEU A 344 8.37 14.37 2.23
CA LEU A 344 9.19 15.48 2.73
C LEU A 344 9.11 16.76 1.88
N LEU A 345 8.38 16.76 0.75
CA LEU A 345 8.22 17.99 -0.06
C LEU A 345 7.40 19.04 0.70
N PRO A 346 7.73 20.35 0.61
CA PRO A 346 7.13 21.38 1.44
C PRO A 346 5.76 21.85 0.90
N LEU A 347 4.70 21.54 1.63
CA LEU A 347 3.35 22.08 1.47
C LEU A 347 3.18 23.30 2.37
N VAL A 348 3.01 24.48 1.78
CA VAL A 348 2.95 25.78 2.48
C VAL A 348 4.13 25.96 3.46
N ASN A 349 5.35 25.72 2.96
CA ASN A 349 6.64 25.79 3.68
C ASN A 349 6.88 24.71 4.76
N VAL A 350 6.02 23.69 4.87
CA VAL A 350 6.13 22.59 5.85
C VAL A 350 6.08 21.23 5.16
N PRO A 351 6.96 20.26 5.48
CA PRO A 351 6.92 18.91 4.89
C PRO A 351 5.54 18.24 5.01
N MET A 352 5.05 17.61 3.94
CA MET A 352 3.71 16.98 3.94
C MET A 352 3.49 15.99 5.10
N LEU A 353 4.50 15.17 5.41
CA LEU A 353 4.50 14.22 6.52
C LEU A 353 4.24 14.90 7.89
N ALA A 354 4.69 16.14 8.08
CA ALA A 354 4.47 16.86 9.33
C ALA A 354 2.99 17.19 9.53
N TRP A 355 2.27 17.56 8.46
CA TRP A 355 0.81 17.75 8.51
C TRP A 355 0.12 16.44 8.88
N THR A 356 0.49 15.31 8.26
CA THR A 356 -0.12 14.01 8.58
C THR A 356 0.14 13.57 10.02
N LEU A 357 1.39 13.69 10.51
CA LEU A 357 1.73 13.32 11.89
C LEU A 357 1.03 14.21 12.92
N GLU A 358 0.94 15.52 12.68
CA GLU A 358 0.20 16.46 13.53
C GLU A 358 -1.32 16.18 13.51
N SER A 359 -1.89 15.80 12.36
CA SER A 359 -3.29 15.33 12.26
C SER A 359 -3.55 14.10 13.12
N LEU A 360 -2.65 13.11 13.11
CA LEU A 360 -2.76 11.90 13.95
C LEU A 360 -2.62 12.22 15.45
N ALA A 361 -1.68 13.11 15.80
CA ALA A 361 -1.51 13.58 17.18
C ALA A 361 -2.76 14.35 17.68
N ALA A 362 -3.37 15.18 16.84
CA ALA A 362 -4.62 15.88 17.13
C ALA A 362 -5.81 14.92 17.30
N ALA A 363 -5.83 13.81 16.56
CA ALA A 363 -6.80 12.72 16.70
C ALA A 363 -6.56 11.82 17.94
N GLY A 364 -5.51 12.07 18.73
CA GLY A 364 -5.22 11.34 19.97
C GLY A 364 -4.50 10.00 19.81
N ILE A 365 -4.02 9.68 18.60
CA ILE A 365 -3.21 8.49 18.32
C ILE A 365 -1.86 8.60 19.04
N ARG A 366 -1.38 7.49 19.61
CA ARG A 366 -0.13 7.45 20.41
C ARG A 366 1.04 6.81 19.68
N HIS A 367 0.78 5.77 18.90
CA HIS A 367 1.82 4.93 18.30
C HIS A 367 1.65 4.90 16.78
N VAL A 368 2.69 5.34 16.07
CA VAL A 368 2.72 5.39 14.61
C VAL A 368 3.86 4.54 14.07
N PHE A 369 3.54 3.62 13.19
CA PHE A 369 4.49 2.91 12.35
C PHE A 369 4.61 3.64 11.01
N LEU A 370 5.77 4.26 10.75
CA LEU A 370 6.02 5.00 9.52
C LEU A 370 6.76 4.09 8.54
N PHE A 371 6.07 3.59 7.52
CA PHE A 371 6.66 2.70 6.52
C PHE A 371 7.38 3.52 5.43
N THR A 372 8.63 3.17 5.15
CA THR A 372 9.55 3.92 4.28
C THR A 372 10.32 2.99 3.34
N CYS A 373 10.31 3.27 2.04
CA CYS A 373 11.22 2.64 1.07
C CYS A 373 12.26 3.67 0.61
N THR A 374 11.87 4.56 -0.30
CA THR A 374 12.80 5.49 -0.97
C THR A 374 13.34 6.53 0.00
N HIS A 375 14.65 6.81 -0.07
CA HIS A 375 15.34 7.84 0.73
C HIS A 375 15.11 7.75 2.25
N ALA A 376 14.89 6.53 2.79
CA ALA A 376 14.50 6.31 4.18
C ALA A 376 15.44 6.96 5.23
N ASP A 377 16.73 7.13 4.93
CA ASP A 377 17.66 7.83 5.83
C ASP A 377 17.39 9.35 5.93
N GLN A 378 16.95 10.00 4.84
CA GLN A 378 16.49 11.40 4.89
C GLN A 378 15.29 11.56 5.83
N ILE A 379 14.38 10.58 5.83
CA ILE A 379 13.17 10.56 6.68
C ILE A 379 13.56 10.35 8.16
N LYS A 380 14.49 9.43 8.44
CA LYS A 380 15.04 9.25 9.80
C LYS A 380 15.74 10.50 10.31
N ASP A 381 16.55 11.15 9.47
CA ASP A 381 17.27 12.37 9.84
C ASP A 381 16.36 13.58 10.00
N TRP A 382 15.31 13.72 9.20
CA TRP A 382 14.26 14.70 9.44
C TRP A 382 13.58 14.47 10.80
N LEU A 383 13.08 13.25 11.06
CA LEU A 383 12.44 12.88 12.34
C LEU A 383 13.32 13.22 13.56
N ARG A 384 14.62 12.92 13.49
CA ARG A 384 15.61 13.21 14.58
C ARG A 384 15.72 14.69 14.94
N HIS A 385 15.45 15.61 14.01
CA HIS A 385 15.53 17.05 14.24
C HIS A 385 14.18 17.68 14.62
N THR A 386 13.07 17.06 14.20
CA THR A 386 11.71 17.52 14.54
C THR A 386 11.35 17.34 16.01
N HIS A 387 10.29 18.02 16.45
CA HIS A 387 9.77 17.85 17.81
C HIS A 387 9.23 16.43 18.10
N PHE A 388 8.88 15.63 17.09
CA PHE A 388 8.36 14.25 17.24
C PHE A 388 9.37 13.29 17.90
N ALA A 389 10.68 13.55 17.79
CA ALA A 389 11.71 12.78 18.50
C ALA A 389 11.86 13.14 20.00
N SER A 390 11.15 14.17 20.47
CA SER A 390 11.19 14.60 21.87
C SER A 390 10.36 13.69 22.77
N SER A 391 10.86 13.35 23.96
CA SER A 391 10.11 12.64 25.01
C SER A 391 8.95 13.45 25.61
N LEU A 392 8.66 14.64 25.08
CA LEU A 392 7.49 15.46 25.37
C LEU A 392 6.39 15.34 24.29
N SER A 393 6.66 14.65 23.18
CA SER A 393 5.65 14.33 22.16
C SER A 393 4.57 13.41 22.72
N THR A 394 3.32 13.63 22.31
CA THR A 394 2.20 12.69 22.54
C THR A 394 2.24 11.50 21.59
N LEU A 395 2.99 11.62 20.50
CA LEU A 395 3.08 10.68 19.38
C LEU A 395 4.47 10.05 19.35
N SER A 396 4.56 8.72 19.45
CA SER A 396 5.80 7.98 19.20
C SER A 396 5.82 7.45 17.76
N VAL A 397 6.75 7.95 16.95
CA VAL A 397 6.91 7.52 15.55
C VAL A 397 8.05 6.50 15.43
N THR A 398 7.73 5.30 14.95
CA THR A 398 8.68 4.20 14.71
C THR A 398 8.87 4.02 13.20
N PRO A 399 10.00 4.42 12.60
CA PRO A 399 10.26 4.21 11.19
C PRO A 399 10.57 2.75 10.89
N ILE A 400 9.79 2.15 9.99
CA ILE A 400 9.99 0.82 9.43
C ILE A 400 10.55 1.01 8.03
N VAL A 401 11.75 0.49 7.79
CA VAL A 401 12.39 0.53 6.47
C VAL A 401 12.17 -0.79 5.76
N SER A 402 11.78 -0.72 4.50
CA SER A 402 11.93 -1.80 3.52
C SER A 402 12.91 -1.37 2.42
N THR A 403 13.47 -2.35 1.72
CA THR A 403 14.21 -2.15 0.46
C THR A 403 13.67 -3.07 -0.64
N THR A 404 12.50 -3.67 -0.43
CA THR A 404 11.92 -4.73 -1.28
C THR A 404 10.47 -4.46 -1.66
N SER A 405 9.70 -3.70 -0.87
CA SER A 405 8.32 -3.36 -1.22
C SER A 405 8.27 -2.32 -2.33
N VAL A 406 7.73 -2.72 -3.49
CA VAL A 406 7.49 -1.83 -4.64
C VAL A 406 6.07 -1.27 -4.63
N SER A 407 5.12 -1.98 -3.99
CA SER A 407 3.70 -1.60 -3.89
C SER A 407 3.23 -1.34 -2.46
N ALA A 408 2.00 -0.83 -2.32
CA ALA A 408 1.32 -0.73 -1.03
C ALA A 408 0.95 -2.12 -0.48
N GLY A 409 0.57 -3.07 -1.35
CA GLY A 409 0.32 -4.46 -0.98
C GLY A 409 1.54 -5.13 -0.36
N ASP A 410 2.73 -4.96 -0.94
CA ASP A 410 3.98 -5.50 -0.40
C ASP A 410 4.35 -4.87 0.94
N ALA A 411 4.08 -3.58 1.12
CA ALA A 411 4.27 -2.91 2.40
C ALA A 411 3.37 -3.52 3.48
N ILE A 412 2.11 -3.86 3.15
CA ILE A 412 1.17 -4.53 4.06
C ILE A 412 1.64 -5.96 4.38
N ARG A 413 2.08 -6.74 3.37
CA ARG A 413 2.66 -8.09 3.56
C ARG A 413 3.87 -8.07 4.49
N GLU A 414 4.78 -7.10 4.33
CA GLU A 414 5.96 -6.98 5.19
C GLU A 414 5.62 -6.50 6.61
N LEU A 415 4.53 -5.74 6.78
CA LEU A 415 3.99 -5.36 8.09
C LEU A 415 3.35 -6.55 8.83
N ASP A 416 2.61 -7.41 8.13
CA ASP A 416 2.09 -8.67 8.69
C ASP A 416 3.23 -9.63 9.07
N ALA A 417 4.22 -9.81 8.20
CA ALA A 417 5.39 -10.65 8.47
C ALA A 417 6.20 -10.24 9.72
N LYS A 418 6.06 -8.97 10.16
CA LYS A 418 6.66 -8.44 11.39
C LYS A 418 5.75 -8.55 12.62
N GLN A 419 4.48 -8.90 12.47
CA GLN A 419 3.48 -9.13 13.53
C GLN A 419 3.43 -8.02 14.60
N LEU A 420 3.53 -6.75 14.17
CA LEU A 420 3.59 -5.57 15.04
C LEU A 420 2.21 -5.06 15.48
N ILE A 421 1.17 -5.37 14.70
CA ILE A 421 -0.20 -4.87 14.88
C ILE A 421 -1.09 -6.02 15.36
N ARG A 422 -1.88 -5.76 16.41
CA ARG A 422 -2.74 -6.78 17.07
C ARG A 422 -4.22 -6.40 17.16
N THR A 423 -4.55 -5.14 16.88
CA THR A 423 -5.89 -4.57 17.05
C THR A 423 -6.28 -3.80 15.79
N ASP A 424 -7.55 -3.41 15.67
CA ASP A 424 -7.99 -2.48 14.62
C ASP A 424 -7.14 -1.19 14.66
N PHE A 425 -6.65 -0.76 13.49
CA PHE A 425 -5.64 0.29 13.30
C PHE A 425 -6.09 1.33 12.26
N VAL A 426 -5.42 2.49 12.24
CA VAL A 426 -5.63 3.51 11.20
C VAL A 426 -4.57 3.38 10.12
N LEU A 427 -4.99 3.22 8.87
CA LEU A 427 -4.14 3.25 7.68
C LEU A 427 -4.26 4.64 7.03
N ILE A 428 -3.13 5.29 6.76
CA ILE A 428 -3.10 6.64 6.17
C ILE A 428 -1.85 6.82 5.30
N SER A 429 -1.92 7.67 4.28
CA SER A 429 -0.74 8.04 3.48
C SER A 429 -0.12 9.36 3.99
N GLY A 430 1.21 9.47 3.95
CA GLY A 430 2.02 10.58 4.50
C GLY A 430 1.98 11.87 3.70
N ASP A 431 0.94 12.04 2.89
CA ASP A 431 0.59 13.16 2.00
C ASP A 431 -0.83 13.70 2.29
N VAL A 432 -1.46 13.23 3.37
CA VAL A 432 -2.82 13.62 3.79
C VAL A 432 -2.77 14.75 4.82
N VAL A 433 -3.61 15.78 4.60
CA VAL A 433 -3.87 16.87 5.56
C VAL A 433 -5.28 16.70 6.10
N SER A 434 -5.45 16.60 7.42
CA SER A 434 -6.75 16.32 8.05
C SER A 434 -6.97 17.10 9.36
N THR A 435 -8.20 17.53 9.61
CA THR A 435 -8.67 18.06 10.91
C THR A 435 -9.88 17.30 11.46
N ILE A 436 -10.02 16.03 11.08
CA ILE A 436 -11.14 15.16 11.48
C ILE A 436 -10.88 14.54 12.87
N ASP A 437 -11.93 14.39 13.67
CA ASP A 437 -11.96 13.48 14.83
C ASP A 437 -11.98 12.02 14.34
N ILE A 438 -10.80 11.43 14.11
CA ILE A 438 -10.65 10.03 13.68
C ILE A 438 -11.16 9.07 14.79
N GLN A 439 -11.03 9.44 16.07
CA GLN A 439 -11.44 8.60 17.19
C GLN A 439 -12.94 8.30 17.14
N ARG A 440 -13.78 9.29 16.80
CA ARG A 440 -15.22 9.07 16.56
C ARG A 440 -15.50 8.03 15.47
N VAL A 441 -14.73 8.01 14.39
CA VAL A 441 -14.91 7.04 13.29
C VAL A 441 -14.42 5.65 13.70
N VAL A 442 -13.34 5.57 14.49
CA VAL A 442 -12.81 4.33 15.07
C VAL A 442 -13.82 3.71 16.03
N ASP A 443 -14.50 4.52 16.84
CA ASP A 443 -15.55 4.02 17.75
C ASP A 443 -16.76 3.48 16.98
N GLN A 444 -17.15 4.12 15.87
CA GLN A 444 -18.17 3.58 14.94
C GLN A 444 -17.73 2.27 14.28
N HIS A 445 -16.48 2.16 13.84
CA HIS A 445 -15.93 0.93 13.27
C HIS A 445 -15.91 -0.20 14.31
N LYS A 446 -15.50 0.08 15.55
CA LYS A 446 -15.52 -0.86 16.67
C LYS A 446 -16.94 -1.22 17.15
N GLU A 447 -17.94 -0.37 16.92
CA GLU A 447 -19.34 -0.73 17.12
C GLU A 447 -19.85 -1.66 16.00
N ARG A 448 -19.53 -1.38 14.74
CA ARG A 448 -19.81 -2.25 13.59
C ARG A 448 -19.18 -3.64 13.76
N ARG A 449 -17.90 -3.74 14.15
CA ARG A 449 -17.21 -5.02 14.39
C ARG A 449 -17.75 -5.85 15.56
N LYS A 450 -18.52 -5.24 16.48
CA LYS A 450 -19.25 -5.96 17.54
C LYS A 450 -20.55 -6.60 17.04
N THR A 451 -21.17 -6.06 15.98
CA THR A 451 -22.41 -6.59 15.41
C THR A 451 -22.16 -7.49 14.20
N ASN A 452 -21.21 -7.13 13.33
CA ASN A 452 -20.71 -7.94 12.22
C ASN A 452 -19.18 -8.01 12.25
N LYS A 453 -18.62 -9.20 12.49
CA LYS A 453 -17.15 -9.40 12.49
C LYS A 453 -16.54 -9.29 11.10
N ASP A 454 -17.33 -9.47 10.06
CA ASP A 454 -16.87 -9.45 8.67
C ASP A 454 -16.76 -8.02 8.11
N ALA A 455 -17.08 -7.00 8.92
CA ALA A 455 -16.71 -5.62 8.66
C ALA A 455 -15.18 -5.43 8.85
N ILE A 456 -14.43 -5.47 7.74
CA ILE A 456 -12.96 -5.43 7.75
C ILE A 456 -12.38 -4.01 7.64
N MET A 457 -13.09 -3.08 7.02
CA MET A 457 -12.57 -1.74 6.73
C MET A 457 -13.66 -0.68 6.81
N THR A 458 -13.29 0.54 7.20
CA THR A 458 -14.13 1.73 7.08
C THR A 458 -13.34 2.89 6.48
N MET A 459 -13.68 3.24 5.24
CA MET A 459 -13.07 4.33 4.48
C MET A 459 -13.63 5.68 4.92
N VAL A 460 -12.78 6.68 5.10
CA VAL A 460 -13.23 8.05 5.37
C VAL A 460 -13.28 8.86 4.07
N THR A 461 -14.43 9.49 3.81
CA THR A 461 -14.64 10.34 2.63
C THR A 461 -15.15 11.72 3.05
N LYS A 462 -14.70 12.76 2.34
CA LYS A 462 -15.18 14.13 2.55
C LYS A 462 -16.15 14.51 1.43
N LYS A 463 -17.32 15.04 1.80
CA LYS A 463 -18.29 15.56 0.84
C LYS A 463 -17.73 16.79 0.11
N VAL A 464 -17.83 16.81 -1.22
CA VAL A 464 -17.31 17.88 -2.07
C VAL A 464 -18.28 18.22 -3.20
N GLY A 465 -18.51 19.52 -3.42
CA GLY A 465 -19.33 20.00 -4.53
C GLY A 465 -18.80 19.57 -5.91
N ALA A 466 -19.68 19.52 -6.91
CA ALA A 466 -19.34 19.08 -8.27
C ALA A 466 -18.18 19.83 -8.93
N THR A 467 -17.96 21.10 -8.56
CA THR A 467 -16.88 21.97 -9.06
C THR A 467 -15.77 22.22 -8.04
N HIS A 468 -15.66 21.39 -7.00
CA HIS A 468 -14.67 21.56 -5.93
C HIS A 468 -13.24 21.25 -6.39
N ARG A 469 -12.24 21.96 -5.84
CA ARG A 469 -10.83 21.83 -6.29
C ARG A 469 -10.18 20.50 -5.93
N LEU A 470 -10.60 19.88 -4.83
CA LEU A 470 -10.09 18.59 -4.37
C LEU A 470 -10.57 17.41 -5.20
N ARG A 471 -11.59 17.59 -6.06
CA ARG A 471 -12.01 16.53 -6.97
C ARG A 471 -10.93 16.34 -8.04
N PRO A 472 -10.27 15.16 -8.14
CA PRO A 472 -9.41 14.87 -9.27
C PRO A 472 -10.24 14.92 -10.56
N PRO A 473 -9.75 15.59 -11.62
CA PRO A 473 -10.42 15.55 -12.92
C PRO A 473 -10.18 14.19 -13.61
N ALA A 474 -8.99 13.64 -13.39
CA ALA A 474 -8.48 12.37 -13.89
C ALA A 474 -9.29 11.17 -13.37
N GLU A 475 -9.30 10.98 -12.05
CA GLU A 475 -9.81 9.76 -11.40
C GLU A 475 -10.97 10.11 -10.45
N SER A 476 -12.12 10.58 -10.96
CA SER A 476 -13.24 10.99 -10.07
C SER A 476 -13.91 9.75 -9.46
N PRO A 477 -13.81 9.50 -8.14
CA PRO A 477 -14.33 8.27 -7.55
C PRO A 477 -15.86 8.31 -7.44
N VAL A 478 -16.49 7.16 -7.69
CA VAL A 478 -17.92 6.94 -7.54
C VAL A 478 -18.16 5.78 -6.59
N PHE A 479 -18.92 6.06 -5.54
CA PHE A 479 -19.25 5.12 -4.47
C PHE A 479 -20.71 4.71 -4.60
N VAL A 480 -20.97 3.41 -4.72
CA VAL A 480 -22.32 2.84 -4.61
C VAL A 480 -22.49 2.33 -3.18
N ILE A 481 -23.23 3.07 -2.36
CA ILE A 481 -23.40 2.78 -0.93
C ILE A 481 -24.86 2.46 -0.58
N ASN A 482 -25.07 1.58 0.39
CA ASN A 482 -26.37 1.41 1.03
C ASN A 482 -26.52 2.47 2.15
N PRO A 483 -27.53 3.35 2.10
CA PRO A 483 -27.63 4.47 3.04
C PRO A 483 -28.01 4.06 4.47
N ALA A 484 -28.58 2.86 4.67
CA ALA A 484 -29.05 2.39 5.98
C ALA A 484 -27.93 1.82 6.87
N ASN A 485 -26.91 1.21 6.29
CA ASN A 485 -25.76 0.62 7.00
C ASN A 485 -24.39 1.22 6.60
N GLN A 486 -24.39 2.16 5.65
CA GLN A 486 -23.19 2.76 5.04
C GLN A 486 -22.20 1.73 4.48
N GLN A 487 -22.69 0.56 4.05
CA GLN A 487 -21.89 -0.45 3.35
C GLN A 487 -21.61 0.00 1.92
N LEU A 488 -20.40 -0.26 1.46
CA LEU A 488 -19.97 -0.11 0.06
C LEU A 488 -20.33 -1.38 -0.71
N HIS A 489 -20.92 -1.23 -1.89
CA HIS A 489 -21.24 -2.34 -2.80
C HIS A 489 -20.44 -2.26 -4.11
N THR A 490 -20.07 -1.06 -4.55
CA THR A 490 -19.23 -0.87 -5.75
C THR A 490 -18.41 0.40 -5.59
N TYR A 491 -17.14 0.33 -5.97
CA TYR A 491 -16.22 1.45 -6.08
C TYR A 491 -15.63 1.45 -7.48
N THR A 492 -15.60 2.61 -8.13
CA THR A 492 -15.00 2.78 -9.46
C THR A 492 -14.56 4.23 -9.65
N THR A 493 -13.51 4.44 -10.44
CA THR A 493 -12.98 5.77 -10.79
C THR A 493 -13.39 6.11 -12.22
N ILE A 494 -13.87 7.34 -12.45
CA ILE A 494 -14.34 7.78 -13.77
C ILE A 494 -13.59 9.03 -14.22
N ALA A 495 -13.08 9.02 -15.46
CA ALA A 495 -12.57 10.21 -16.12
C ALA A 495 -13.67 11.29 -16.23
N HIS A 496 -13.37 12.52 -15.80
CA HIS A 496 -14.40 13.57 -15.78
C HIS A 496 -14.91 13.86 -17.21
N PRO A 497 -16.23 13.86 -17.50
CA PRO A 497 -16.78 13.94 -18.86
C PRO A 497 -16.52 15.23 -19.68
N SER A 498 -15.66 16.12 -19.18
CA SER A 498 -15.20 17.32 -19.88
C SER A 498 -13.79 17.19 -20.46
N LEU A 499 -13.14 16.02 -20.34
CA LEU A 499 -11.71 15.87 -20.63
C LEU A 499 -11.44 15.25 -22.01
N SER A 500 -12.27 14.30 -22.44
CA SER A 500 -12.27 13.80 -23.81
C SER A 500 -13.72 13.56 -24.25
N ARG A 501 -13.97 13.70 -25.56
CA ARG A 501 -15.24 13.26 -26.16
C ARG A 501 -15.29 11.73 -26.28
N ASP A 502 -14.12 11.11 -26.32
CA ASP A 502 -13.93 9.75 -26.79
C ASP A 502 -13.68 8.78 -25.63
N ALA A 503 -13.20 9.29 -24.47
CA ALA A 503 -13.02 8.56 -23.21
C ALA A 503 -14.04 7.44 -22.97
N THR A 504 -13.57 6.21 -22.87
CA THR A 504 -14.34 4.96 -23.00
C THR A 504 -15.34 4.78 -21.85
N GLN A 505 -14.90 4.96 -20.61
CA GLN A 505 -15.66 4.72 -19.38
C GLN A 505 -16.70 5.81 -19.06
N LYS A 506 -17.62 6.09 -19.99
CA LYS A 506 -18.78 6.98 -19.77
C LYS A 506 -19.91 6.34 -18.95
N ARG A 507 -19.70 5.15 -18.38
CA ARG A 507 -20.73 4.28 -17.77
C ARG A 507 -20.21 3.64 -16.50
N VAL A 508 -21.08 3.49 -15.50
CA VAL A 508 -20.82 2.69 -14.30
C VAL A 508 -21.57 1.37 -14.46
N ALA A 509 -20.85 0.25 -14.40
CA ALA A 509 -21.47 -1.04 -14.12
C ALA A 509 -21.79 -1.13 -12.63
N VAL A 510 -23.02 -1.53 -12.29
CA VAL A 510 -23.43 -1.88 -10.93
C VAL A 510 -23.87 -3.35 -10.97
N PRO A 511 -23.24 -4.26 -10.20
CA PRO A 511 -23.61 -5.67 -10.19
C PRO A 511 -25.08 -5.88 -9.81
N SER A 512 -25.72 -6.93 -10.36
CA SER A 512 -27.11 -7.28 -10.07
C SER A 512 -27.35 -7.60 -8.58
N GLU A 513 -26.30 -8.08 -7.92
CA GLU A 513 -26.25 -8.57 -6.55
C GLU A 513 -26.33 -7.38 -5.57
N ALA A 514 -25.78 -6.22 -5.97
CA ALA A 514 -25.95 -4.97 -5.23
C ALA A 514 -27.43 -4.53 -5.20
N LEU A 515 -28.23 -4.84 -6.23
CA LEU A 515 -29.65 -4.49 -6.29
C LEU A 515 -30.52 -5.29 -5.31
N GLU A 516 -30.00 -6.35 -4.68
CA GLU A 516 -30.67 -7.01 -3.55
C GLU A 516 -30.68 -6.13 -2.28
N ALA A 517 -29.76 -5.17 -2.17
CA ALA A 517 -29.83 -4.14 -1.14
C ALA A 517 -31.01 -3.21 -1.45
N ALA A 518 -32.07 -3.30 -0.61
CA ALA A 518 -33.37 -2.67 -0.86
C ALA A 518 -33.37 -1.13 -1.01
N GLU A 519 -32.26 -0.47 -0.69
CA GLU A 519 -31.98 0.93 -1.04
C GLU A 519 -30.49 1.08 -1.37
N LEU A 520 -30.19 1.73 -2.51
CA LEU A 520 -28.84 2.07 -2.96
C LEU A 520 -28.74 3.56 -3.25
N GLN A 521 -27.58 4.14 -2.96
CA GLN A 521 -27.24 5.52 -3.25
C GLN A 521 -25.92 5.58 -4.02
N ILE A 522 -25.98 6.00 -5.29
CA ILE A 522 -24.80 6.25 -6.12
C ILE A 522 -24.30 7.68 -5.84
N ARG A 523 -23.07 7.82 -5.34
CA ARG A 523 -22.48 9.09 -4.92
C ARG A 523 -21.20 9.41 -5.69
N ASN A 524 -21.27 10.47 -6.49
CA ASN A 524 -20.14 11.19 -7.09
C ASN A 524 -20.02 12.59 -6.46
N ASP A 525 -20.37 12.75 -5.19
CA ASP A 525 -20.21 13.96 -4.37
C ASP A 525 -19.21 13.76 -3.22
N LEU A 526 -18.45 12.67 -3.26
CA LEU A 526 -17.47 12.29 -2.24
C LEU A 526 -16.05 12.38 -2.82
N SER A 527 -15.14 12.95 -2.04
CA SER A 527 -13.70 12.83 -2.23
C SER A 527 -13.19 11.72 -1.32
N ASP A 528 -12.38 10.82 -1.86
CA ASP A 528 -11.54 9.97 -1.02
C ASP A 528 -10.55 10.85 -0.23
N CYS A 529 -10.21 10.41 0.97
CA CYS A 529 -9.25 11.06 1.86
C CYS A 529 -8.02 10.17 2.13
N TYR A 530 -8.03 8.89 1.75
CA TYR A 530 -7.03 7.88 2.10
C TYR A 530 -6.71 7.87 3.60
N ILE A 531 -7.79 7.87 4.39
CA ILE A 531 -7.77 7.58 5.83
C ILE A 531 -8.74 6.41 5.99
N ASP A 532 -8.22 5.23 6.26
CA ASP A 532 -9.01 4.01 6.39
C ASP A 532 -8.80 3.43 7.78
N ILE A 533 -9.88 2.94 8.39
CA ILE A 533 -9.80 2.21 9.65
C ILE A 533 -9.93 0.74 9.31
N CYS A 534 -8.86 0.01 9.53
CA CYS A 534 -8.68 -1.37 9.08
C CYS A 534 -8.62 -2.31 10.28
N SER A 535 -9.16 -3.50 10.11
CA SER A 535 -8.92 -4.59 11.01
C SER A 535 -7.62 -5.32 10.71
N VAL A 536 -7.11 -6.09 11.67
CA VAL A 536 -5.99 -7.03 11.46
C VAL A 536 -6.28 -8.02 10.33
N ASP A 537 -7.56 -8.34 10.09
CA ASP A 537 -8.00 -9.23 9.00
C ASP A 537 -7.52 -8.72 7.62
N VAL A 538 -7.37 -7.40 7.42
CA VAL A 538 -6.84 -6.81 6.18
C VAL A 538 -5.39 -7.23 5.91
N LEU A 539 -4.54 -7.32 6.95
CA LEU A 539 -3.14 -7.70 6.82
C LEU A 539 -2.99 -9.15 6.31
N LEU A 540 -3.87 -10.03 6.79
CA LEU A 540 -3.94 -11.43 6.36
C LEU A 540 -4.45 -11.54 4.92
N LEU A 541 -5.47 -10.77 4.53
CA LEU A 541 -6.03 -10.80 3.18
C LEU A 541 -5.02 -10.40 2.09
N PHE A 542 -4.16 -9.41 2.35
CA PHE A 542 -3.03 -9.07 1.45
C PHE A 542 -1.91 -10.13 1.43
N THR A 543 -1.83 -10.98 2.46
CA THR A 543 -0.83 -12.05 2.56
C THR A 543 -1.34 -13.36 1.92
N GLU A 544 -2.65 -13.59 1.92
CA GLU A 544 -3.30 -14.70 1.21
C GLU A 544 -3.44 -14.44 -0.30
N ASN A 545 -3.69 -13.19 -0.71
CA ASN A 545 -3.85 -12.78 -2.12
C ASN A 545 -2.65 -11.91 -2.55
N PHE A 546 -1.76 -12.49 -3.36
CA PHE A 546 -0.54 -11.79 -3.79
C PHE A 546 -0.79 -10.73 -4.89
N ASP A 547 -1.92 -10.86 -5.59
CA ASP A 547 -2.29 -10.04 -6.76
C ASP A 547 -2.63 -8.60 -6.37
N TYR A 548 -3.08 -8.34 -5.14
CA TYR A 548 -3.43 -6.98 -4.69
C TYR A 548 -2.18 -6.10 -4.50
N GLN A 549 -1.99 -5.07 -5.32
CA GLN A 549 -0.87 -4.12 -5.22
C GLN A 549 -1.32 -2.74 -4.72
N ASP A 550 -2.43 -2.23 -5.23
CA ASP A 550 -3.09 -1.02 -4.75
C ASP A 550 -4.28 -1.30 -3.81
N LEU A 551 -4.53 -0.35 -2.91
CA LEU A 551 -5.58 -0.40 -1.91
C LEU A 551 -6.97 -0.05 -2.47
N ARG A 552 -7.08 0.63 -3.61
CA ARG A 552 -8.34 1.09 -4.21
C ARG A 552 -8.74 0.32 -5.47
N HIS A 553 -7.81 0.15 -6.39
CA HIS A 553 -8.06 -0.55 -7.66
C HIS A 553 -8.18 -2.06 -7.44
N ASP A 554 -7.25 -2.66 -6.70
CA ASP A 554 -7.20 -4.13 -6.59
C ASP A 554 -7.93 -4.62 -5.34
N PHE A 555 -7.53 -4.16 -4.15
CA PHE A 555 -8.04 -4.70 -2.89
C PHE A 555 -9.53 -4.43 -2.67
N ILE A 556 -9.99 -3.19 -2.87
CA ILE A 556 -11.42 -2.87 -2.68
C ILE A 556 -12.27 -3.55 -3.75
N ASN A 557 -11.88 -3.48 -5.02
CA ASN A 557 -12.62 -4.11 -6.11
C ASN A 557 -12.67 -5.63 -5.95
N GLY A 558 -11.53 -6.25 -5.63
CA GLY A 558 -11.41 -7.68 -5.36
C GLY A 558 -12.28 -8.14 -4.18
N ILE A 559 -12.32 -7.39 -3.07
CA ILE A 559 -13.22 -7.72 -1.94
C ILE A 559 -14.70 -7.50 -2.29
N LEU A 560 -15.04 -6.49 -3.10
CA LEU A 560 -16.43 -6.21 -3.50
C LEU A 560 -16.97 -7.15 -4.58
N THR A 561 -16.09 -7.75 -5.39
CA THR A 561 -16.45 -8.77 -6.41
C THR A 561 -16.34 -10.21 -5.88
N SER A 562 -15.65 -10.44 -4.76
CA SER A 562 -15.47 -11.78 -4.18
C SER A 562 -16.62 -12.23 -3.29
N ASP A 563 -17.69 -12.76 -3.90
CA ASP A 563 -18.81 -13.46 -3.24
C ASP A 563 -18.35 -14.47 -2.17
N LEU A 564 -17.19 -15.11 -2.41
CA LEU A 564 -16.66 -16.23 -1.63
C LEU A 564 -16.08 -15.80 -0.27
N LEU A 565 -15.68 -14.54 -0.09
CA LEU A 565 -15.08 -14.05 1.16
C LEU A 565 -16.10 -13.45 2.14
N GLY A 566 -17.23 -12.92 1.65
CA GLY A 566 -18.31 -12.36 2.47
C GLY A 566 -17.94 -11.17 3.37
N LYS A 567 -16.79 -10.52 3.12
CA LYS A 567 -16.32 -9.38 3.92
C LYS A 567 -16.97 -8.08 3.47
N THR A 568 -17.28 -7.20 4.43
CA THR A 568 -17.95 -5.93 4.17
C THR A 568 -17.02 -4.73 4.41
N ILE A 569 -16.99 -3.83 3.43
CA ILE A 569 -16.34 -2.53 3.51
C ILE A 569 -17.44 -1.50 3.77
N HIS A 570 -17.18 -0.53 4.64
CA HIS A 570 -18.11 0.56 4.93
C HIS A 570 -17.48 1.92 4.61
N VAL A 571 -18.31 2.93 4.37
CA VAL A 571 -17.88 4.32 4.19
C VAL A 571 -18.34 5.14 5.41
N HIS A 572 -17.53 6.12 5.80
CA HIS A 572 -17.92 7.20 6.70
C HIS A 572 -17.84 8.52 5.92
N THR A 573 -18.98 9.20 5.74
CA THR A 573 -19.10 10.41 4.91
C THR A 573 -19.16 11.67 5.78
N ILE A 574 -18.15 12.52 5.67
CA ILE A 574 -18.05 13.75 6.48
C ILE A 574 -18.87 14.87 5.83
N GLU A 575 -20.05 15.08 6.38
CA GLU A 575 -20.94 16.19 6.06
C GLU A 575 -20.39 17.53 6.59
N ASP A 576 -20.83 18.65 6.02
CA ASP A 576 -20.29 19.99 6.37
C ASP A 576 -20.74 20.49 7.76
N GLU A 577 -21.80 19.91 8.32
CA GLU A 577 -22.32 20.26 9.66
C GLU A 577 -21.43 19.74 10.79
N GLU A 578 -20.67 18.66 10.56
CA GLU A 578 -19.82 18.03 11.58
C GLU A 578 -18.49 18.78 11.78
N GLY A 579 -18.09 19.57 10.78
CA GLY A 579 -16.79 20.23 10.71
C GLY A 579 -15.66 19.29 10.30
N GLY A 580 -14.48 19.87 10.05
CA GLY A 580 -13.29 19.16 9.61
C GLY A 580 -13.05 19.20 8.10
N TYR A 581 -11.76 19.25 7.76
CA TYR A 581 -11.23 19.17 6.39
C TYR A 581 -10.45 17.87 6.25
N ALA A 582 -10.47 17.27 5.07
CA ALA A 582 -9.45 16.31 4.66
C ALA A 582 -9.21 16.36 3.15
N GLY A 583 -7.96 16.09 2.77
CA GLY A 583 -7.54 15.95 1.39
C GLY A 583 -6.14 15.34 1.29
N ARG A 584 -5.93 14.53 0.25
CA ARG A 584 -4.64 13.89 -0.08
C ARG A 584 -3.94 14.65 -1.19
N VAL A 585 -2.63 14.85 -1.07
CA VAL A 585 -1.80 15.40 -2.16
C VAL A 585 -1.38 14.29 -3.13
N MET A 586 -2.30 13.88 -4.02
CA MET A 586 -2.03 12.86 -5.05
C MET A 586 -1.16 13.43 -6.19
N ASP A 587 -1.55 14.58 -6.74
CA ASP A 587 -0.91 15.23 -7.89
C ASP A 587 -0.58 16.71 -7.65
N SER A 588 0.17 17.33 -8.57
CA SER A 588 0.45 18.78 -8.55
C SER A 588 -0.80 19.67 -8.52
N ARG A 589 -1.91 19.25 -9.15
CA ARG A 589 -3.22 19.92 -9.07
C ARG A 589 -3.84 19.85 -7.66
N SER A 590 -3.72 18.70 -6.99
CA SER A 590 -4.20 18.53 -5.61
C SER A 590 -3.31 19.29 -4.60
N TYR A 591 -1.99 19.32 -4.82
CA TYR A 591 -1.03 20.15 -4.07
C TYR A 591 -1.41 21.64 -4.15
N ASP A 592 -1.76 22.13 -5.34
CA ASP A 592 -2.24 23.49 -5.57
C ASP A 592 -3.58 23.78 -4.86
N ALA A 593 -4.51 22.83 -4.91
CA ALA A 593 -5.80 22.93 -4.22
C ALA A 593 -5.62 23.01 -2.69
N ILE A 594 -4.95 22.02 -2.09
CA ILE A 594 -4.75 21.89 -0.65
C ILE A 594 -3.92 23.07 -0.11
N SER A 595 -2.90 23.52 -0.85
CA SER A 595 -2.16 24.75 -0.51
C SER A 595 -3.07 25.97 -0.40
N LYS A 596 -3.97 26.17 -1.36
CA LYS A 596 -4.92 27.30 -1.36
C LYS A 596 -5.93 27.20 -0.22
N ASP A 597 -6.33 25.99 0.13
CA ASP A 597 -7.30 25.73 1.19
C ASP A 597 -6.69 25.93 2.59
N ILE A 598 -5.43 25.51 2.82
CA ILE A 598 -4.62 25.85 4.02
C ILE A 598 -4.49 27.37 4.16
N ILE A 599 -4.05 28.06 3.09
CA ILE A 599 -3.87 29.53 3.08
C ILE A 599 -5.18 30.26 3.37
N SER A 600 -6.32 29.76 2.86
CA SER A 600 -7.64 30.31 3.13
C SER A 600 -8.33 29.81 4.41
N ARG A 601 -7.61 29.04 5.24
CA ARG A 601 -8.00 28.54 6.58
C ARG A 601 -9.12 27.49 6.63
N TRP A 602 -9.30 26.69 5.58
CA TRP A 602 -10.22 25.54 5.65
C TRP A 602 -9.71 24.45 6.60
N THR A 603 -8.39 24.35 6.76
CA THR A 603 -7.70 23.41 7.68
C THR A 603 -7.60 23.92 9.11
N TYR A 604 -8.43 24.87 9.56
CA TYR A 604 -8.39 25.35 10.95
C TYR A 604 -8.62 24.20 11.96
N PRO A 605 -7.82 24.07 13.05
CA PRO A 605 -6.82 25.02 13.57
C PRO A 605 -5.40 24.90 12.98
N MET A 606 -5.14 23.96 12.08
CA MET A 606 -3.86 23.75 11.41
C MET A 606 -3.65 24.80 10.30
N VAL A 607 -3.31 26.03 10.72
CA VAL A 607 -3.15 27.19 9.84
C VAL A 607 -1.81 27.92 10.08
N PRO A 608 -1.25 28.61 9.06
CA PRO A 608 0.12 29.14 9.09
C PRO A 608 0.49 30.11 10.23
N ASP A 609 -0.49 30.73 10.90
CA ASP A 609 -0.27 31.71 11.96
C ASP A 609 -0.42 31.15 13.40
N GLU A 610 -1.14 30.04 13.59
CA GLU A 610 -1.45 29.49 14.92
C GLU A 610 -0.79 28.12 15.18
N SER A 611 -1.02 27.15 14.30
CA SER A 611 -0.61 25.75 14.49
C SER A 611 -0.01 25.17 13.20
N MET A 612 1.05 25.82 12.73
CA MET A 612 1.90 25.32 11.66
C MET A 612 2.83 24.22 12.23
N PRO A 613 2.83 22.98 11.70
CA PRO A 613 3.70 21.91 12.19
C PRO A 613 5.19 22.24 11.97
N ASP A 614 6.00 22.02 13.01
CA ASP A 614 7.48 22.06 12.99
C ASP A 614 8.13 23.34 12.38
N ALA A 615 7.41 24.47 12.30
CA ALA A 615 7.89 25.69 11.63
C ALA A 615 7.39 27.01 12.26
N ASP A 616 8.04 28.11 11.89
CA ASP A 616 7.78 29.44 12.45
C ASP A 616 6.37 29.98 12.09
N ARG A 617 5.54 30.16 13.13
CA ARG A 617 4.24 30.85 13.03
C ARG A 617 4.37 32.17 12.28
N LEU A 618 3.71 32.30 11.13
CA LEU A 618 3.72 33.50 10.31
C LEU A 618 2.78 34.59 10.88
N TYR A 619 3.01 35.84 10.53
CA TYR A 619 2.07 36.94 10.80
C TYR A 619 1.00 36.99 9.69
N HIS A 620 -0.28 36.91 10.07
CA HIS A 620 -1.40 37.00 9.13
C HIS A 620 -1.92 38.43 8.95
N ASP A 621 -2.11 38.83 7.69
CA ASP A 621 -2.67 40.10 7.26
C ASP A 621 -3.88 39.93 6.31
N ARG A 622 -4.74 40.95 6.25
CA ARG A 622 -6.06 40.94 5.62
C ARG A 622 -6.05 40.48 4.16
N GLY A 623 -6.86 39.47 3.86
CA GLY A 623 -6.89 38.83 2.54
C GLY A 623 -5.90 37.68 2.42
N HIS A 624 -5.64 36.97 3.54
CA HIS A 624 -4.81 35.77 3.60
C HIS A 624 -3.37 36.01 3.12
N ARG A 625 -2.79 37.16 3.49
CA ARG A 625 -1.34 37.37 3.38
C ARG A 625 -0.68 36.79 4.62
N TYR A 626 0.43 36.07 4.45
CA TYR A 626 1.23 35.54 5.56
C TYR A 626 2.69 35.94 5.38
N MET A 627 3.31 36.42 6.46
CA MET A 627 4.67 36.97 6.48
C MET A 627 5.52 36.28 7.54
N GLY A 628 6.76 35.92 7.20
CA GLY A 628 7.79 35.57 8.17
C GLY A 628 8.00 36.68 9.20
N LYS A 629 8.27 36.31 10.45
CA LYS A 629 8.50 37.28 11.54
C LYS A 629 9.88 37.92 11.50
N GLU A 630 10.86 37.24 10.90
CA GLU A 630 12.26 37.64 10.90
C GLU A 630 12.80 37.80 9.48
N GLY A 631 13.63 38.82 9.27
CA GLY A 631 14.38 39.04 8.03
C GLY A 631 13.56 39.31 6.75
N VAL A 632 12.24 39.48 6.80
CA VAL A 632 11.43 39.77 5.62
C VAL A 632 11.63 41.22 5.18
N HIS A 633 12.13 41.42 3.96
CA HIS A 633 12.38 42.73 3.36
C HIS A 633 11.52 42.93 2.11
N VAL A 634 10.78 44.03 2.03
CA VAL A 634 9.88 44.34 0.90
C VAL A 634 10.08 45.81 0.52
N SER A 635 10.34 46.09 -0.76
CA SER A 635 10.40 47.47 -1.28
C SER A 635 9.04 48.17 -1.17
N ASP A 636 9.06 49.48 -0.85
CA ASP A 636 7.87 50.35 -0.88
C ASP A 636 7.16 50.38 -2.25
N THR A 637 7.83 49.93 -3.31
CA THR A 637 7.27 49.85 -4.67
C THR A 637 6.84 48.44 -5.10
N ALA A 638 7.11 47.42 -4.28
CA ALA A 638 6.66 46.05 -4.53
C ALA A 638 5.17 45.88 -4.18
N SER A 639 4.54 44.86 -4.74
CA SER A 639 3.11 44.58 -4.55
C SER A 639 2.86 43.12 -4.18
N ILE A 640 2.09 42.92 -3.10
CA ILE A 640 1.78 41.60 -2.55
C ILE A 640 0.27 41.40 -2.57
N GLY A 641 -0.19 40.50 -3.44
CA GLY A 641 -1.58 40.11 -3.64
C GLY A 641 -2.15 39.29 -2.48
N SER A 642 -3.46 39.04 -2.53
CA SER A 642 -4.14 38.16 -1.58
C SER A 642 -3.71 36.70 -1.74
N CYS A 643 -3.90 35.91 -0.67
CA CYS A 643 -3.54 34.49 -0.59
C CYS A 643 -2.05 34.21 -0.90
N SER A 644 -1.14 35.14 -0.54
CA SER A 644 0.30 35.02 -0.77
C SER A 644 1.04 34.75 0.55
N VAL A 645 2.01 33.85 0.52
CA VAL A 645 2.82 33.44 1.69
C VAL A 645 4.29 33.80 1.43
N ILE A 646 4.92 34.45 2.39
CA ILE A 646 6.33 34.88 2.32
C ILE A 646 7.05 34.34 3.56
N GLY A 647 7.97 33.39 3.38
CA GLY A 647 8.78 32.85 4.47
C GLY A 647 9.78 33.85 5.06
N SER A 648 10.36 33.50 6.22
CA SER A 648 11.38 34.31 6.91
C SER A 648 12.64 34.49 6.04
N HIS A 649 13.36 35.60 6.27
CA HIS A 649 14.60 36.00 5.57
C HIS A 649 14.48 36.27 4.06
N SER A 650 13.27 36.27 3.50
CA SER A 650 13.02 36.51 2.08
C SER A 650 12.97 38.01 1.72
N SER A 651 13.51 38.38 0.55
CA SER A 651 13.64 39.78 0.08
C SER A 651 12.95 40.02 -1.26
N ILE A 652 12.13 41.08 -1.34
CA ILE A 652 11.33 41.44 -2.53
C ILE A 652 11.69 42.86 -3.00
N ASP A 653 12.32 42.94 -4.18
CA ASP A 653 12.92 44.15 -4.71
C ASP A 653 11.92 45.05 -5.49
N ASP A 654 12.41 46.20 -5.97
CA ASP A 654 11.57 47.25 -6.57
C ASP A 654 10.63 46.79 -7.69
N LYS A 655 9.36 47.21 -7.60
CA LYS A 655 8.28 46.93 -8.57
C LYS A 655 7.95 45.44 -8.78
N ALA A 656 8.47 44.54 -7.96
CA ALA A 656 8.08 43.13 -8.02
C ALA A 656 6.59 42.94 -7.66
N ALA A 657 5.96 41.91 -8.23
CA ALA A 657 4.56 41.60 -8.02
C ALA A 657 4.36 40.12 -7.69
N VAL A 658 3.98 39.82 -6.44
CA VAL A 658 3.75 38.44 -5.95
C VAL A 658 2.26 38.28 -5.66
N ASN A 659 1.60 37.32 -6.31
CA ASN A 659 0.14 37.16 -6.21
C ASN A 659 -0.24 35.68 -6.09
N ARG A 660 -0.99 35.32 -5.03
CA ARG A 660 -1.50 33.94 -4.80
C ARG A 660 -0.40 32.87 -4.85
N SER A 661 0.80 33.24 -4.43
CA SER A 661 2.02 32.43 -4.57
C SER A 661 2.65 32.18 -3.19
N VAL A 662 3.33 31.05 -3.05
CA VAL A 662 4.03 30.66 -1.81
C VAL A 662 5.54 30.80 -2.04
N LEU A 663 6.21 31.51 -1.14
CA LEU A 663 7.66 31.62 -1.10
C LEU A 663 8.18 30.95 0.18
N GLY A 664 9.20 30.12 0.03
CA GLY A 664 9.98 29.52 1.10
C GLY A 664 10.78 30.52 1.92
N GLN A 665 11.71 29.98 2.71
CA GLN A 665 12.64 30.77 3.51
C GLN A 665 13.82 31.25 2.66
N SER A 666 14.40 32.41 2.97
CA SER A 666 15.59 32.96 2.28
C SER A 666 15.44 33.10 0.75
N VAL A 667 14.23 33.40 0.26
CA VAL A 667 13.94 33.59 -1.17
C VAL A 667 14.20 35.04 -1.59
N THR A 668 14.97 35.25 -2.66
CA THR A 668 15.26 36.60 -3.18
C THR A 668 14.59 36.83 -4.53
N ILE A 669 13.75 37.86 -4.65
CA ILE A 669 13.03 38.23 -5.90
C ILE A 669 13.54 39.58 -6.39
N GLY A 670 14.12 39.62 -7.60
CA GLY A 670 14.64 40.80 -8.26
C GLY A 670 13.58 41.76 -8.82
N LYS A 671 14.07 42.82 -9.47
CA LYS A 671 13.28 44.02 -9.79
C LYS A 671 12.33 43.78 -10.95
N SER A 672 11.11 44.31 -10.82
CA SER A 672 10.02 44.22 -11.81
C SER A 672 9.60 42.79 -12.18
N THR A 673 10.00 41.79 -11.39
CA THR A 673 9.66 40.37 -11.57
C THR A 673 8.22 40.07 -11.12
N LYS A 674 7.54 39.15 -11.81
CA LYS A 674 6.15 38.76 -11.53
C LYS A 674 6.06 37.28 -11.16
N LEU A 675 5.43 36.99 -10.02
CA LEU A 675 5.09 35.63 -9.59
C LEU A 675 3.57 35.51 -9.43
N SER A 676 2.96 34.51 -10.06
CA SER A 676 1.52 34.28 -9.99
C SER A 676 1.17 32.79 -9.84
N HIS A 677 0.34 32.43 -8.86
CA HIS A 677 -0.07 31.05 -8.58
C HIS A 677 1.10 30.05 -8.50
N SER A 678 2.29 30.49 -8.09
CA SER A 678 3.53 29.69 -8.16
C SER A 678 4.04 29.32 -6.78
N TYR A 679 4.74 28.20 -6.70
CA TYR A 679 5.27 27.63 -5.46
C TYR A 679 6.79 27.61 -5.55
N VAL A 680 7.43 28.50 -4.79
CA VAL A 680 8.89 28.67 -4.76
C VAL A 680 9.37 28.18 -3.40
N TRP A 681 10.18 27.13 -3.37
CA TRP A 681 10.73 26.60 -2.11
C TRP A 681 11.93 27.44 -1.63
N SER A 682 12.72 26.94 -0.68
CA SER A 682 13.64 27.77 0.11
C SER A 682 15.02 27.95 -0.53
N ASN A 683 15.71 29.04 -0.16
CA ASN A 683 17.03 29.43 -0.66
C ASN A 683 17.10 29.68 -2.19
N THR A 684 15.95 29.88 -2.83
CA THR A 684 15.82 30.09 -4.28
C THR A 684 15.92 31.57 -4.64
N ALA A 685 16.70 31.87 -5.69
CA ALA A 685 16.96 33.22 -6.17
C ALA A 685 16.36 33.43 -7.57
N ILE A 686 15.61 34.53 -7.74
CA ILE A 686 14.97 34.91 -9.00
C ILE A 686 15.43 36.32 -9.40
N GLY A 687 16.00 36.45 -10.59
CA GLY A 687 16.60 37.68 -11.12
C GLY A 687 15.61 38.80 -11.47
N ASP A 688 16.10 39.80 -12.20
CA ASP A 688 15.28 40.93 -12.65
C ASP A 688 14.42 40.57 -13.87
N ARG A 689 13.20 41.16 -13.92
CA ARG A 689 12.26 41.14 -15.06
C ARG A 689 11.71 39.75 -15.43
N CYS A 690 11.82 38.76 -14.55
CA CYS A 690 11.29 37.41 -14.79
C CYS A 690 9.75 37.36 -14.71
N ASP A 691 9.11 36.39 -15.35
CA ASP A 691 7.66 36.17 -15.30
C ASP A 691 7.39 34.67 -15.06
N VAL A 692 6.86 34.32 -13.89
CA VAL A 692 6.66 32.93 -13.41
C VAL A 692 5.19 32.71 -13.09
N ARG A 693 4.61 31.65 -13.66
CA ARG A 693 3.17 31.37 -13.58
C ARG A 693 2.90 29.89 -13.32
N GLU A 694 1.96 29.60 -12.42
CA GLU A 694 1.33 28.27 -12.24
C GLU A 694 2.36 27.10 -12.23
N SER A 695 3.51 27.28 -11.58
CA SER A 695 4.66 26.35 -11.62
C SER A 695 5.27 26.09 -10.23
N ILE A 696 6.04 25.00 -10.11
CA ILE A 696 6.74 24.58 -8.89
C ILE A 696 8.24 24.69 -9.11
N ILE A 697 8.91 25.45 -8.23
CA ILE A 697 10.35 25.70 -8.26
C ILE A 697 10.93 25.22 -6.92
N ALA A 698 11.83 24.26 -6.99
CA ALA A 698 12.38 23.56 -5.83
C ALA A 698 13.39 24.40 -5.01
N ASP A 699 14.01 23.77 -4.01
CA ASP A 699 14.99 24.40 -3.12
C ASP A 699 16.31 24.70 -3.86
N GLY A 700 16.92 25.85 -3.55
CA GLY A 700 18.26 26.24 -4.05
C GLY A 700 18.35 26.58 -5.55
N VAL A 701 17.21 26.77 -6.24
CA VAL A 701 17.18 27.11 -7.67
C VAL A 701 17.68 28.54 -7.90
N VAL A 702 18.41 28.75 -9.00
CA VAL A 702 18.88 30.08 -9.41
C VAL A 702 18.35 30.42 -10.81
N ILE A 703 17.42 31.37 -10.87
CA ILE A 703 16.84 31.90 -12.10
C ILE A 703 17.50 33.23 -12.42
N GLU A 704 18.23 33.32 -13.53
CA GLU A 704 18.82 34.58 -13.99
C GLU A 704 17.77 35.56 -14.56
N ASP A 705 18.23 36.77 -14.87
CA ASP A 705 17.45 37.84 -15.51
C ASP A 705 16.65 37.41 -16.74
N ASP A 706 15.55 38.12 -17.00
CA ASP A 706 14.77 38.05 -18.26
C ASP A 706 14.18 36.65 -18.58
N VAL A 707 14.14 35.74 -17.60
CA VAL A 707 13.60 34.37 -17.75
C VAL A 707 12.07 34.33 -17.65
N THR A 708 11.43 33.52 -18.51
CA THR A 708 9.99 33.24 -18.47
C THR A 708 9.72 31.77 -18.16
N VAL A 709 8.88 31.50 -17.14
CA VAL A 709 8.46 30.14 -16.75
C VAL A 709 6.94 30.02 -16.89
N SER A 710 6.53 29.14 -17.81
CA SER A 710 5.12 28.91 -18.15
C SER A 710 4.37 28.05 -17.11
N SER A 711 3.04 28.02 -17.22
CA SER A 711 2.16 27.16 -16.41
C SER A 711 2.53 25.68 -16.52
N GLY A 712 2.47 24.97 -15.41
CA GLY A 712 2.70 23.53 -15.34
C GLY A 712 4.16 23.10 -15.21
N CYS A 713 5.13 24.02 -15.22
CA CYS A 713 6.55 23.64 -15.17
C CYS A 713 6.97 23.17 -13.78
N PHE A 714 7.84 22.16 -13.72
CA PHE A 714 8.62 21.77 -12.54
C PHE A 714 10.10 22.08 -12.76
N VAL A 715 10.75 22.71 -11.78
CA VAL A 715 12.19 22.96 -11.77
C VAL A 715 12.78 22.35 -10.51
N ASP A 716 13.62 21.33 -10.68
CA ASP A 716 14.24 20.54 -9.61
C ASP A 716 15.35 21.29 -8.84
N GLN A 717 15.77 20.71 -7.70
CA GLN A 717 16.66 21.31 -6.73
C GLN A 717 18.03 21.69 -7.33
N ASN A 718 18.57 22.84 -6.91
CA ASN A 718 19.87 23.37 -7.36
C ASN A 718 20.00 23.61 -8.88
N VAL A 719 18.91 23.53 -9.67
CA VAL A 719 18.92 23.87 -11.10
C VAL A 719 19.22 25.36 -11.28
N LYS A 720 20.00 25.67 -12.33
CA LYS A 720 20.24 27.05 -12.78
C LYS A 720 19.59 27.29 -14.15
N LEU A 721 18.70 28.27 -14.23
CA LEU A 721 18.14 28.76 -15.51
C LEU A 721 18.93 29.99 -15.97
N LEU A 722 19.37 29.98 -17.23
CA LEU A 722 20.23 31.01 -17.80
C LEU A 722 19.45 32.24 -18.29
N LYS A 723 20.13 33.38 -18.37
CA LYS A 723 19.54 34.65 -18.78
C LYS A 723 18.79 34.54 -20.12
N GLY A 724 17.51 34.88 -20.10
CA GLY A 724 16.63 34.83 -21.28
C GLY A 724 16.01 33.46 -21.62
N THR A 725 16.26 32.41 -20.83
CA THR A 725 15.56 31.11 -20.96
C THR A 725 14.04 31.32 -20.95
N THR A 726 13.32 30.60 -21.81
CA THR A 726 11.85 30.56 -21.83
C THR A 726 11.39 29.11 -21.82
N LEU A 727 10.81 28.67 -20.70
CA LEU A 727 10.28 27.31 -20.57
C LEU A 727 8.84 27.25 -21.11
N PRO A 728 8.52 26.35 -22.06
CA PRO A 728 7.16 26.15 -22.54
C PRO A 728 6.27 25.48 -21.46
N PRO A 729 4.93 25.51 -21.59
CA PRO A 729 4.03 24.91 -20.60
C PRO A 729 4.33 23.43 -20.33
N TYR A 730 4.13 23.00 -19.08
CA TYR A 730 4.31 21.60 -18.63
C TYR A 730 5.74 21.03 -18.76
N THR A 731 6.77 21.87 -18.92
CA THR A 731 8.18 21.44 -18.98
C THR A 731 8.66 20.94 -17.62
N ARG A 732 9.25 19.74 -17.56
CA ARG A 732 9.98 19.26 -16.38
C ARG A 732 11.49 19.44 -16.59
N VAL A 733 12.17 20.05 -15.63
CA VAL A 733 13.63 20.27 -15.65
C VAL A 733 14.25 19.64 -14.40
N GLY A 734 15.12 18.64 -14.60
CA GLY A 734 15.76 17.87 -13.54
C GLY A 734 17.23 18.25 -13.29
N SER A 735 17.71 17.97 -12.08
CA SER A 735 19.14 18.05 -11.74
C SER A 735 19.94 16.82 -12.23
N THR A 736 19.32 15.65 -12.25
CA THR A 736 19.84 14.40 -12.84
C THR A 736 19.28 14.17 -14.26
N ARG A 737 19.82 13.21 -15.01
CA ARG A 737 19.25 12.74 -16.28
C ARG A 737 17.98 11.90 -16.01
N TRP A 738 17.10 11.79 -17.00
CA TRP A 738 16.11 10.71 -17.04
C TRP A 738 16.81 9.36 -17.28
N ASN A 739 16.28 8.30 -16.66
CA ASN A 739 16.83 6.93 -16.56
C ASN A 739 18.18 6.80 -15.81
N GLU A 740 18.25 5.78 -14.94
CA GLU A 740 19.47 5.38 -14.20
C GLU A 740 20.06 4.04 -14.70
N GLU A 741 19.42 3.38 -15.68
CA GLU A 741 19.82 2.07 -16.21
C GLU A 741 20.29 2.10 -17.69
N ASP A 742 20.00 3.18 -18.43
CA ASP A 742 20.50 3.36 -19.81
C ASP A 742 21.91 3.98 -19.80
N GLU A 743 22.94 3.17 -20.13
CA GLU A 743 24.30 3.68 -20.39
C GLU A 743 24.45 4.41 -21.75
N ASP A 744 23.39 4.50 -22.55
CA ASP A 744 23.39 5.08 -23.90
C ASP A 744 23.56 6.60 -23.94
N GLU A 745 24.27 7.11 -24.95
CA GLU A 745 24.60 8.53 -25.12
C GLU A 745 23.35 9.43 -25.30
N GLU A 746 23.43 10.70 -24.89
CA GLU A 746 22.34 11.69 -25.07
C GLU A 746 22.08 11.88 -26.58
N SER A 747 20.87 11.57 -27.06
CA SER A 747 20.61 11.61 -28.50
C SER A 747 20.77 13.03 -29.05
N GLU A 748 21.27 13.17 -30.28
CA GLU A 748 21.52 14.50 -30.88
C GLU A 748 20.23 15.35 -30.99
N GLU A 749 19.05 14.73 -31.02
CA GLU A 749 17.76 15.42 -31.00
C GLU A 749 17.40 15.96 -29.60
N GLU A 750 17.46 15.13 -28.56
CA GLU A 750 17.25 15.56 -27.16
C GLU A 750 18.27 16.63 -26.75
N ARG A 751 19.53 16.43 -27.15
CA ARG A 751 20.64 17.37 -26.94
C ARG A 751 20.38 18.70 -27.64
N ALA A 752 19.90 18.68 -28.89
CA ALA A 752 19.55 19.91 -29.61
C ALA A 752 18.36 20.65 -28.96
N GLU A 753 17.34 19.94 -28.48
CA GLU A 753 16.22 20.58 -27.77
C GLU A 753 16.63 21.14 -26.40
N ARG A 754 17.41 20.39 -25.62
CA ARG A 754 18.00 20.84 -24.35
C ARG A 754 18.84 22.10 -24.55
N VAL A 755 19.72 22.13 -25.55
CA VAL A 755 20.53 23.31 -25.91
C VAL A 755 19.65 24.48 -26.36
N ARG A 756 18.58 24.23 -27.11
CA ARG A 756 17.61 25.24 -27.58
C ARG A 756 16.81 25.88 -26.43
N LEU A 757 16.44 25.12 -25.40
CA LEU A 757 15.62 25.59 -24.28
C LEU A 757 16.43 26.14 -23.10
N LEU A 758 17.45 25.40 -22.66
CA LEU A 758 18.21 25.69 -21.44
C LEU A 758 19.58 26.33 -21.73
N GLY A 759 20.11 26.17 -22.95
CA GLY A 759 21.41 26.72 -23.39
C GLY A 759 22.59 25.78 -23.18
N GLU A 760 23.63 25.92 -24.01
CA GLU A 760 24.84 25.05 -24.04
C GLU A 760 25.59 24.94 -22.71
N SER A 761 25.48 25.95 -21.83
CA SER A 761 26.15 26.01 -20.53
C SER A 761 25.25 25.65 -19.33
N SER A 762 24.08 25.06 -19.59
CA SER A 762 23.16 24.59 -18.55
C SER A 762 23.55 23.21 -18.00
N THR A 763 23.64 23.10 -16.68
CA THR A 763 23.92 21.85 -15.96
C THR A 763 22.68 20.99 -15.71
N ALA A 764 21.52 21.41 -16.20
CA ALA A 764 20.23 20.76 -15.99
C ALA A 764 19.78 19.97 -17.21
N TYR A 765 18.93 18.98 -16.99
CA TYR A 765 18.41 18.07 -18.01
C TYR A 765 16.93 18.33 -18.24
N LEU A 766 16.50 18.20 -19.50
CA LEU A 766 15.09 18.17 -19.87
C LEU A 766 14.53 16.79 -19.52
N TRP A 767 13.39 16.74 -18.82
CA TRP A 767 12.72 15.47 -18.48
C TRP A 767 11.49 15.31 -19.39
N PRO A 768 11.33 14.16 -20.07
CA PRO A 768 10.30 13.96 -21.08
C PRO A 768 8.92 13.86 -20.44
N SER A 769 8.25 15.01 -20.22
CA SER A 769 7.07 15.14 -19.35
C SER A 769 5.97 14.09 -19.54
N ASP A 770 5.75 13.64 -20.78
CA ASP A 770 4.73 12.63 -21.09
C ASP A 770 5.23 11.20 -20.79
N LYS A 771 6.49 10.85 -21.05
CA LYS A 771 7.08 9.57 -20.59
C LYS A 771 7.19 9.50 -19.06
N VAL A 772 7.43 10.64 -18.39
CA VAL A 772 7.51 10.73 -16.92
C VAL A 772 6.17 10.36 -16.25
N ASP A 773 5.06 10.70 -16.90
CA ASP A 773 3.71 10.37 -16.41
C ASP A 773 3.25 8.96 -16.83
N MET A 774 3.91 8.31 -17.80
CA MET A 774 3.65 6.91 -18.19
C MET A 774 4.46 5.88 -17.40
N GLN A 775 5.41 6.30 -16.54
CA GLN A 775 6.17 5.37 -15.70
C GLN A 775 5.40 5.03 -14.40
N VAL A 776 4.17 4.56 -14.58
CA VAL A 776 3.30 3.98 -13.56
C VAL A 776 2.70 2.74 -14.21
N ASP A 777 2.83 1.61 -13.53
CA ASP A 777 2.33 0.28 -13.92
C ASP A 777 3.04 -0.37 -15.12
N ASP A 778 3.90 -1.37 -14.83
CA ASP A 778 4.46 -2.30 -15.83
C ASP A 778 3.37 -3.33 -16.21
N VAL A 779 2.48 -2.93 -17.13
CA VAL A 779 1.47 -3.80 -17.77
C VAL A 779 1.82 -3.93 -19.26
N ASP A 780 1.56 -5.08 -19.87
CA ASP A 780 1.90 -5.34 -21.28
C ASP A 780 1.13 -4.38 -22.23
N SER A 781 1.86 -3.67 -23.09
CA SER A 781 1.42 -2.44 -23.76
C SER A 781 0.54 -2.65 -25.01
N ASP A 782 -0.33 -3.66 -25.00
CA ASP A 782 -1.10 -4.11 -26.17
C ASP A 782 -2.63 -3.89 -26.03
N ASP A 783 -3.12 -3.37 -24.89
CA ASP A 783 -4.56 -3.18 -24.60
C ASP A 783 -5.09 -1.74 -24.83
N GLU A 784 -6.33 -1.61 -25.31
CA GLU A 784 -6.97 -0.32 -25.63
C GLU A 784 -7.26 0.59 -24.41
N GLU A 785 -7.08 0.12 -23.17
CA GLU A 785 -7.34 0.92 -21.96
C GLU A 785 -6.25 2.00 -21.71
N ASP A 786 -5.06 1.84 -22.29
CA ASP A 786 -3.88 2.70 -22.06
C ASP A 786 -4.07 4.17 -22.50
N GLU A 787 -4.77 4.43 -23.61
CA GLU A 787 -4.93 5.81 -24.12
C GLU A 787 -5.68 6.71 -23.11
N ASP A 788 -6.68 6.16 -22.42
CA ASP A 788 -7.48 6.89 -21.44
C ASP A 788 -6.67 7.19 -20.17
N PHE A 789 -5.79 6.28 -19.73
CA PHE A 789 -4.88 6.53 -18.61
C PHE A 789 -3.89 7.65 -18.92
N GLN A 790 -3.28 7.62 -20.12
CA GLN A 790 -2.37 8.66 -20.61
C GLN A 790 -3.06 10.03 -20.73
N LEU A 791 -4.31 10.07 -21.19
CA LEU A 791 -5.13 11.29 -21.23
C LEU A 791 -5.44 11.80 -19.83
N SER A 792 -5.92 10.91 -18.95
CA SER A 792 -6.28 11.19 -17.56
C SER A 792 -5.14 11.89 -16.80
N MET A 793 -3.93 11.31 -16.85
CA MET A 793 -2.72 11.81 -16.20
C MET A 793 -2.34 13.24 -16.61
N LYS A 794 -2.54 13.62 -17.89
CA LYS A 794 -2.22 14.98 -18.37
C LYS A 794 -3.11 16.06 -17.72
N TYR A 795 -4.32 15.72 -17.25
CA TYR A 795 -5.23 16.64 -16.57
C TYR A 795 -4.95 16.82 -15.06
N SER A 796 -4.11 15.97 -14.47
CA SER A 796 -3.60 16.09 -13.10
C SER A 796 -2.46 17.12 -12.95
N ARG A 797 -1.98 17.71 -14.07
CA ARG A 797 -0.99 18.78 -14.11
C ARG A 797 -1.57 20.13 -13.67
N ILE A 798 -0.84 20.87 -12.82
CA ILE A 798 -1.19 22.24 -12.39
C ILE A 798 -1.33 23.19 -13.60
N GLY A 799 -2.36 24.04 -13.58
CA GLY A 799 -2.66 25.00 -14.66
C GLY A 799 -3.53 24.45 -15.80
N MET A 800 -3.59 23.11 -15.96
CA MET A 800 -4.33 22.44 -17.03
C MET A 800 -5.84 22.67 -16.92
N LYS A 801 -6.45 23.14 -18.02
CA LYS A 801 -7.87 23.49 -18.13
C LYS A 801 -8.52 22.63 -19.20
N ALA A 802 -9.73 22.13 -18.91
CA ALA A 802 -10.56 21.32 -19.82
C ALA A 802 -11.14 22.13 -21.01
N SER A 803 -10.45 23.18 -21.45
CA SER A 803 -10.86 24.09 -22.52
C SER A 803 -9.67 24.81 -23.17
N SER A 804 -8.44 24.29 -23.03
CA SER A 804 -7.24 24.85 -23.65
C SER A 804 -6.77 23.95 -24.79
N ASP A 805 -7.47 24.04 -25.93
CA ASP A 805 -7.10 23.42 -27.19
C ASP A 805 -5.81 24.06 -27.76
N THR A 806 -4.67 23.63 -27.21
CA THR A 806 -3.33 24.01 -27.67
C THR A 806 -2.47 22.76 -27.84
N PHE A 807 -2.84 21.93 -28.81
CA PHE A 807 -1.96 20.89 -29.35
C PHE A 807 -0.69 21.52 -29.93
N SER A 808 0.47 20.97 -29.57
CA SER A 808 1.75 21.20 -30.25
C SER A 808 2.35 19.83 -30.54
N SER A 809 1.89 19.20 -31.62
CA SER A 809 2.28 17.84 -32.01
C SER A 809 3.72 17.80 -32.51
N THR A 810 4.69 17.57 -31.62
CA THR A 810 6.13 17.48 -31.95
C THR A 810 6.86 16.40 -31.14
N SER A 811 6.48 15.14 -31.32
CA SER A 811 7.40 13.98 -31.29
C SER A 811 6.63 12.76 -31.80
N SER A 812 7.10 12.16 -32.88
CA SER A 812 6.46 10.98 -33.48
C SER A 812 7.07 9.70 -32.93
N LEU A 813 6.25 8.70 -32.66
CA LEU A 813 6.66 7.30 -32.82
C LEU A 813 5.68 6.64 -33.79
N SER A 814 6.22 5.87 -34.72
CA SER A 814 5.50 5.34 -35.88
C SER A 814 5.51 3.83 -35.87
N THR A 815 4.48 3.23 -35.28
CA THR A 815 4.15 1.82 -35.53
C THR A 815 3.44 1.73 -36.88
N ILE A 816 3.94 0.86 -37.75
CA ILE A 816 3.59 0.79 -39.18
C ILE A 816 2.23 0.11 -39.41
N SER A 817 1.15 0.87 -39.26
CA SER A 817 -0.17 0.51 -39.80
C SER A 817 -0.14 0.57 -41.32
N ASN A 818 -0.05 -0.59 -41.96
CA ASN A 818 -0.04 -0.72 -43.42
C ASN A 818 -1.48 -0.72 -43.95
N ASP A 819 -2.18 0.41 -43.78
CA ASP A 819 -3.58 0.63 -44.20
C ASP A 819 -3.70 0.69 -45.73
N ASN A 820 -3.87 -0.49 -46.32
CA ASN A 820 -4.23 -0.65 -47.72
C ASN A 820 -5.75 -0.75 -47.80
N SER A 821 -6.41 0.40 -47.87
CA SER A 821 -7.86 0.50 -48.08
C SER A 821 -8.26 0.01 -49.48
N ASP A 822 -8.90 -1.16 -49.58
CA ASP A 822 -9.62 -1.60 -50.79
C ASP A 822 -11.13 -1.73 -50.48
N ASP A 823 -11.88 -0.70 -50.87
CA ASP A 823 -13.34 -0.61 -50.79
C ASP A 823 -13.99 -1.34 -51.99
N GLU A 824 -14.12 -2.66 -51.87
CA GLU A 824 -14.87 -3.51 -52.83
C GLU A 824 -16.12 -4.08 -52.16
N SER A 825 -17.26 -3.41 -52.36
CA SER A 825 -18.57 -3.85 -51.86
C SER A 825 -19.08 -5.05 -52.67
N VAL A 826 -18.82 -6.28 -52.20
CA VAL A 826 -19.26 -7.51 -52.89
C VAL A 826 -20.71 -7.87 -52.52
N ASP A 827 -21.49 -8.12 -53.58
CA ASP A 827 -22.91 -8.46 -53.60
C ASP A 827 -23.27 -9.70 -52.75
N ASP A 828 -24.09 -9.54 -51.71
CA ASP A 828 -24.67 -10.65 -50.92
C ASP A 828 -25.81 -11.31 -51.70
N GLY A 829 -25.40 -12.04 -52.75
CA GLY A 829 -26.26 -12.44 -53.87
C GLY A 829 -26.41 -13.96 -54.08
N GLN A 830 -25.96 -14.81 -53.14
CA GLN A 830 -26.17 -16.27 -53.19
C GLN A 830 -25.82 -16.98 -51.87
N LEU A 831 -26.83 -17.36 -51.08
CA LEU A 831 -26.78 -18.55 -50.18
C LEU A 831 -28.15 -19.04 -49.69
N GLU A 832 -29.24 -18.80 -50.43
CA GLU A 832 -30.56 -19.42 -50.15
C GLU A 832 -30.62 -20.89 -50.61
N GLU A 833 -29.94 -21.80 -49.92
CA GLU A 833 -30.35 -23.21 -49.86
C GLU A 833 -29.81 -23.89 -48.57
N SER A 834 -30.61 -24.81 -48.00
CA SER A 834 -30.34 -25.60 -46.76
C SER A 834 -30.64 -25.02 -45.36
N VAL A 835 -31.51 -24.00 -45.22
CA VAL A 835 -31.96 -23.49 -43.90
C VAL A 835 -33.19 -24.24 -43.30
N GLU A 836 -33.26 -25.57 -43.45
CA GLU A 836 -34.25 -26.42 -42.77
C GLU A 836 -33.62 -27.19 -41.60
N GLY A 837 -33.40 -26.54 -40.45
CA GLY A 837 -32.90 -27.22 -39.25
C GLY A 837 -32.29 -26.39 -38.12
N LEU A 838 -32.22 -25.06 -38.25
CA LEU A 838 -31.60 -24.20 -37.22
C LEU A 838 -32.53 -23.98 -36.01
N THR A 839 -32.25 -24.70 -34.92
CA THR A 839 -32.72 -24.35 -33.58
C THR A 839 -31.75 -23.39 -32.89
N LEU A 840 -32.20 -22.69 -31.86
CA LEU A 840 -31.38 -21.75 -31.08
C LEU A 840 -30.12 -22.42 -30.48
N GLU A 841 -30.21 -23.71 -30.15
CA GLU A 841 -29.09 -24.55 -29.66
C GLU A 841 -28.02 -24.86 -30.71
N ASN A 842 -28.29 -24.67 -32.00
CA ASN A 842 -27.34 -24.92 -33.07
C ASN A 842 -26.59 -23.65 -33.49
N ALA A 843 -27.22 -22.47 -33.39
CA ALA A 843 -26.54 -21.20 -33.67
C ALA A 843 -25.30 -20.99 -32.78
N GLY A 844 -25.42 -21.23 -31.46
CA GLY A 844 -24.29 -21.13 -30.53
C GLY A 844 -23.16 -22.13 -30.79
N LYS A 845 -23.44 -23.28 -31.42
CA LYS A 845 -22.41 -24.28 -31.80
C LYS A 845 -21.67 -23.90 -33.08
N VAL A 846 -22.31 -23.16 -33.98
CA VAL A 846 -21.65 -22.63 -35.19
C VAL A 846 -20.73 -21.47 -34.84
N GLY A 847 -21.16 -20.57 -33.93
CA GLY A 847 -20.30 -19.53 -33.35
C GLY A 847 -19.08 -20.15 -32.67
N ALA A 848 -19.29 -20.92 -31.60
CA ALA A 848 -18.20 -21.49 -30.80
C ALA A 848 -17.20 -22.38 -31.60
N ALA A 849 -17.61 -22.96 -32.73
CA ALA A 849 -16.72 -23.70 -33.62
C ALA A 849 -15.88 -22.79 -34.55
N ALA A 850 -16.40 -21.62 -34.93
CA ALA A 850 -15.64 -20.59 -35.65
C ALA A 850 -14.68 -19.85 -34.70
N ASP A 851 -15.19 -19.46 -33.53
CA ASP A 851 -14.41 -18.81 -32.45
C ASP A 851 -13.21 -19.69 -32.06
N PHE A 852 -13.46 -20.99 -31.79
CA PHE A 852 -12.40 -21.98 -31.54
C PHE A 852 -11.40 -22.10 -32.69
N ALA A 853 -11.86 -22.06 -33.94
CA ALA A 853 -10.96 -22.21 -35.09
C ALA A 853 -9.99 -21.02 -35.21
N GLN A 854 -10.46 -19.80 -34.93
CA GLN A 854 -9.62 -18.60 -34.90
C GLN A 854 -8.61 -18.65 -33.74
N GLU A 855 -9.08 -18.91 -32.52
CA GLU A 855 -8.24 -19.01 -31.31
C GLU A 855 -7.17 -20.11 -31.44
N ALA A 856 -7.55 -21.29 -31.93
CA ALA A 856 -6.64 -22.41 -32.16
C ALA A 856 -5.59 -22.13 -33.25
N VAL A 857 -5.90 -21.34 -34.28
CA VAL A 857 -4.89 -20.88 -35.26
C VAL A 857 -3.94 -19.88 -34.62
N GLN A 858 -4.43 -18.90 -33.85
CA GLN A 858 -3.60 -17.91 -33.18
C GLN A 858 -2.65 -18.53 -32.14
N SER A 859 -3.09 -19.53 -31.37
CA SER A 859 -2.21 -20.33 -30.50
C SER A 859 -1.16 -21.13 -31.29
N LEU A 860 -1.52 -21.70 -32.43
CA LEU A 860 -0.58 -22.40 -33.30
C LEU A 860 0.44 -21.46 -33.96
N GLU A 861 0.06 -20.23 -34.30
CA GLU A 861 0.98 -19.21 -34.82
C GLU A 861 1.99 -18.76 -33.76
N ARG A 862 1.53 -18.36 -32.57
CA ARG A 862 2.40 -18.06 -31.41
C ARG A 862 3.37 -19.22 -31.12
N ALA A 863 2.86 -20.44 -31.01
CA ALA A 863 3.70 -21.61 -30.77
C ALA A 863 4.68 -21.93 -31.92
N PHE A 864 4.38 -21.55 -33.16
CA PHE A 864 5.30 -21.67 -34.29
C PHE A 864 6.43 -20.65 -34.20
N ASP A 865 6.11 -19.37 -34.03
CA ASP A 865 7.05 -18.25 -34.09
C ASP A 865 7.92 -18.16 -32.82
N GLU A 866 7.35 -18.41 -31.63
CA GLU A 866 8.07 -18.48 -30.35
C GLU A 866 8.91 -19.75 -30.15
N GLY A 867 8.95 -20.64 -31.15
CA GLY A 867 9.80 -21.84 -31.12
C GLY A 867 9.33 -22.93 -30.13
N HIS A 868 8.08 -22.90 -29.68
CA HIS A 868 7.53 -23.86 -28.71
C HIS A 868 7.57 -25.33 -29.19
N THR A 869 7.50 -26.25 -28.21
CA THR A 869 7.42 -27.69 -28.43
C THR A 869 6.01 -28.12 -28.87
N ALA A 870 5.94 -29.16 -29.70
CA ALA A 870 4.67 -29.77 -30.11
C ALA A 870 3.85 -30.31 -28.91
N GLU A 871 4.50 -30.70 -27.81
CA GLU A 871 3.83 -31.15 -26.59
C GLU A 871 3.05 -30.02 -25.90
N ASN A 872 3.66 -28.84 -25.74
CA ASN A 872 3.00 -27.67 -25.13
C ASN A 872 1.76 -27.25 -25.94
N ALA A 873 1.90 -27.10 -27.25
CA ALA A 873 0.79 -26.79 -28.15
C ALA A 873 -0.31 -27.88 -28.12
N SER A 874 0.07 -29.15 -27.91
CA SER A 874 -0.93 -30.23 -27.75
C SER A 874 -1.73 -30.11 -26.45
N ILE A 875 -1.14 -29.56 -25.39
CA ILE A 875 -1.84 -29.30 -24.12
C ILE A 875 -2.78 -28.11 -24.30
N GLU A 876 -2.30 -27.01 -24.89
CA GLU A 876 -3.10 -25.82 -25.17
C GLU A 876 -4.32 -26.14 -26.05
N LEU A 877 -4.13 -26.83 -27.18
CA LEU A 877 -5.22 -27.27 -28.06
C LEU A 877 -6.17 -28.25 -27.38
N LYS A 878 -5.70 -29.10 -26.45
CA LYS A 878 -6.58 -29.95 -25.64
C LYS A 878 -7.42 -29.13 -24.66
N THR A 879 -6.86 -28.09 -24.03
CA THR A 879 -7.62 -27.18 -23.16
C THR A 879 -8.61 -26.34 -23.94
N LEU A 880 -8.23 -25.76 -25.08
CA LEU A 880 -9.13 -25.00 -25.98
C LEU A 880 -10.29 -25.88 -26.45
N ARG A 881 -10.00 -27.12 -26.92
CA ARG A 881 -11.04 -28.09 -27.31
C ARG A 881 -12.00 -28.41 -26.16
N MET A 882 -11.50 -28.50 -24.92
CA MET A 882 -12.32 -28.78 -23.74
C MET A 882 -13.15 -27.56 -23.28
N ALA A 883 -12.64 -26.33 -23.46
CA ALA A 883 -13.38 -25.10 -23.19
C ALA A 883 -14.51 -24.88 -24.20
N ALA A 884 -14.20 -24.97 -25.50
CA ALA A 884 -15.17 -24.83 -26.59
C ALA A 884 -16.09 -26.07 -26.76
N ASN A 885 -15.82 -27.18 -26.05
CA ASN A 885 -16.52 -28.46 -26.18
C ASN A 885 -16.57 -29.00 -27.63
N VAL A 886 -15.47 -28.83 -28.35
CA VAL A 886 -15.34 -29.09 -29.79
C VAL A 886 -14.98 -30.55 -30.08
N HIS A 887 -15.54 -31.12 -31.15
CA HIS A 887 -15.26 -32.49 -31.57
C HIS A 887 -13.86 -32.61 -32.20
N LEU A 888 -13.14 -33.71 -31.96
CA LEU A 888 -11.72 -33.83 -32.37
C LEU A 888 -11.53 -33.72 -33.90
N SER A 889 -12.55 -34.02 -34.71
CA SER A 889 -12.52 -33.82 -36.17
C SER A 889 -12.31 -32.36 -36.60
N GLN A 890 -12.82 -31.37 -35.84
CA GLN A 890 -12.58 -29.96 -36.12
C GLN A 890 -11.16 -29.55 -35.74
N VAL A 891 -10.64 -30.06 -34.62
CA VAL A 891 -9.23 -29.85 -34.21
C VAL A 891 -8.25 -30.46 -35.21
N ARG A 892 -8.54 -31.69 -35.70
CA ARG A 892 -7.77 -32.32 -36.79
C ARG A 892 -7.72 -31.44 -38.04
N LYS A 893 -8.84 -30.79 -38.40
CA LYS A 893 -8.88 -29.87 -39.53
C LYS A 893 -8.00 -28.63 -39.28
N VAL A 894 -8.21 -27.91 -38.19
CA VAL A 894 -7.43 -26.70 -37.87
C VAL A 894 -5.93 -26.98 -37.84
N VAL A 895 -5.50 -28.07 -37.19
CA VAL A 895 -4.07 -28.44 -37.10
C VAL A 895 -3.48 -28.80 -38.46
N MET A 896 -4.23 -29.50 -39.34
CA MET A 896 -3.74 -29.83 -40.69
C MET A 896 -3.74 -28.64 -41.64
N ASP A 897 -4.82 -27.85 -41.66
CA ASP A 897 -4.91 -26.62 -42.46
C ASP A 897 -3.78 -25.65 -42.08
N PHE A 898 -3.46 -25.55 -40.78
CA PHE A 898 -2.30 -24.81 -40.26
C PHE A 898 -0.96 -25.38 -40.73
N CYS A 899 -0.72 -26.69 -40.55
CA CYS A 899 0.55 -27.30 -40.94
C CYS A 899 0.80 -27.18 -42.46
N LEU A 900 -0.26 -27.21 -43.28
CA LEU A 900 -0.17 -27.08 -44.73
C LEU A 900 -0.07 -25.61 -45.20
N SER A 901 -0.54 -24.63 -44.43
CA SER A 901 -0.40 -23.21 -44.76
C SER A 901 1.04 -22.70 -44.59
N LYS A 902 1.78 -23.24 -43.60
CA LYS A 902 3.18 -22.87 -43.32
C LYS A 902 4.21 -23.58 -44.22
N VAL A 903 3.79 -24.45 -45.16
CA VAL A 903 4.70 -25.10 -46.14
C VAL A 903 5.08 -24.13 -47.26
N ASP A 904 6.37 -23.81 -47.37
CA ASP A 904 6.90 -22.97 -48.45
C ASP A 904 6.91 -23.71 -49.81
N THR A 905 5.93 -23.36 -50.65
CA THR A 905 5.72 -23.97 -51.97
C THR A 905 6.78 -23.60 -53.02
N SER A 906 7.64 -22.61 -52.74
CA SER A 906 8.66 -22.12 -53.68
C SER A 906 9.96 -22.94 -53.66
N LYS A 907 10.22 -23.68 -52.57
CA LYS A 907 11.48 -24.42 -52.36
C LYS A 907 11.48 -25.77 -53.07
N GLN A 908 12.53 -26.04 -53.86
CA GLN A 908 12.83 -27.38 -54.37
C GLN A 908 14.01 -28.01 -53.60
N PRO A 909 13.97 -29.33 -53.30
CA PRO A 909 12.88 -30.27 -53.57
C PRO A 909 11.67 -30.06 -52.65
N SER A 910 10.46 -30.13 -53.20
CA SER A 910 9.20 -29.86 -52.47
C SER A 910 8.96 -30.80 -51.28
N TYR A 911 9.50 -32.03 -51.34
CA TYR A 911 9.52 -32.96 -50.20
C TYR A 911 10.14 -32.33 -48.95
N LYS A 912 11.28 -31.62 -49.08
CA LYS A 912 11.96 -31.05 -47.92
C LYS A 912 11.16 -29.92 -47.27
N ALA A 913 10.45 -29.11 -48.05
CA ALA A 913 9.61 -28.04 -47.50
C ALA A 913 8.44 -28.57 -46.65
N VAL A 914 7.95 -29.79 -46.95
CA VAL A 914 6.97 -30.49 -46.11
C VAL A 914 7.65 -31.10 -44.88
N GLU A 915 8.80 -31.78 -45.07
CA GLU A 915 9.62 -32.40 -44.02
C GLU A 915 10.07 -31.40 -42.94
N ASP A 916 10.51 -30.19 -43.31
CA ASP A 916 10.94 -29.14 -42.38
C ASP A 916 9.79 -28.69 -41.43
N VAL A 917 8.52 -28.75 -41.88
CA VAL A 917 7.33 -28.38 -41.07
C VAL A 917 6.77 -29.58 -40.32
N PHE A 918 6.39 -30.65 -41.03
CA PHE A 918 5.80 -31.84 -40.43
C PHE A 918 6.81 -32.60 -39.55
N GLY A 919 8.12 -32.49 -39.79
CA GLY A 919 9.14 -33.02 -38.89
C GLY A 919 9.07 -32.41 -37.49
N ARG A 920 8.91 -31.08 -37.40
CA ARG A 920 8.72 -30.36 -36.12
C ARG A 920 7.38 -30.67 -35.45
N TRP A 921 6.31 -30.79 -36.25
CA TRP A 921 4.93 -30.85 -35.75
C TRP A 921 4.30 -32.25 -35.71
N SER A 922 4.98 -33.27 -36.22
CA SER A 922 4.56 -34.68 -36.27
C SER A 922 3.92 -35.16 -34.97
N ALA A 923 4.56 -34.95 -33.82
CA ALA A 923 4.05 -35.38 -32.52
C ALA A 923 2.68 -34.75 -32.15
N LEU A 924 2.45 -33.48 -32.49
CA LEU A 924 1.14 -32.84 -32.30
C LEU A 924 0.10 -33.46 -33.23
N VAL A 925 0.46 -33.61 -34.51
CA VAL A 925 -0.44 -34.15 -35.53
C VAL A 925 -0.85 -35.59 -35.14
N ILE A 926 0.10 -36.48 -34.86
CA ILE A 926 -0.13 -37.86 -34.40
C ILE A 926 -1.09 -37.89 -33.21
N GLU A 927 -0.91 -37.02 -32.22
CA GLU A 927 -1.76 -36.96 -31.02
C GLU A 927 -3.21 -36.53 -31.33
N MET A 928 -3.44 -35.68 -32.34
CA MET A 928 -4.78 -35.29 -32.78
C MET A 928 -5.42 -36.29 -33.76
N THR A 929 -4.62 -37.07 -34.50
CA THR A 929 -5.12 -37.95 -35.57
C THR A 929 -5.45 -39.38 -35.11
N LYS A 930 -5.08 -39.78 -33.88
CA LYS A 930 -5.25 -41.15 -33.33
C LYS A 930 -6.63 -41.78 -33.51
N GLU A 931 -7.70 -40.99 -33.46
CA GLU A 931 -9.07 -41.50 -33.57
C GLU A 931 -9.52 -41.73 -35.03
N ASP A 932 -8.96 -41.02 -36.01
CA ASP A 932 -9.38 -41.11 -37.41
C ASP A 932 -8.28 -40.64 -38.37
N GLN A 933 -7.37 -41.57 -38.69
CA GLN A 933 -6.32 -41.36 -39.69
C GLN A 933 -6.88 -41.30 -41.13
N GLN A 934 -8.09 -41.82 -41.41
CA GLN A 934 -8.67 -41.82 -42.76
C GLN A 934 -9.23 -40.43 -43.13
N GLN A 935 -9.99 -39.82 -42.21
CA GLN A 935 -10.43 -38.43 -42.33
C GLN A 935 -9.24 -37.46 -42.37
N THR A 936 -8.15 -37.78 -41.68
CA THR A 936 -6.92 -36.98 -41.69
C THR A 936 -6.33 -36.85 -43.09
N VAL A 937 -6.22 -37.95 -43.85
CA VAL A 937 -5.73 -37.92 -45.24
C VAL A 937 -6.73 -37.21 -46.16
N LEU A 938 -8.03 -37.35 -45.91
CA LEU A 938 -9.07 -36.64 -46.67
C LEU A 938 -8.98 -35.11 -46.47
N ILE A 939 -8.81 -34.63 -45.24
CA ILE A 939 -8.60 -33.20 -44.93
C ILE A 939 -7.38 -32.64 -45.67
N ALA A 940 -6.26 -33.37 -45.70
CA ALA A 940 -5.09 -32.95 -46.48
C ALA A 940 -5.37 -32.87 -47.99
N GLN A 941 -6.23 -33.75 -48.53
CA GLN A 941 -6.71 -33.68 -49.91
C GLN A 941 -7.66 -32.48 -50.14
N GLU A 942 -8.56 -32.18 -49.19
CA GLU A 942 -9.45 -31.00 -49.23
C GLU A 942 -8.64 -29.69 -49.26
N TYR A 943 -7.62 -29.57 -48.40
CA TYR A 943 -6.75 -28.40 -48.36
C TYR A 943 -5.93 -28.24 -49.65
N CYS A 944 -5.32 -29.32 -50.15
CA CYS A 944 -4.57 -29.27 -51.42
C CYS A 944 -5.46 -29.08 -52.66
N ALA A 945 -6.74 -29.50 -52.63
CA ALA A 945 -7.69 -29.29 -53.72
C ALA A 945 -8.23 -27.86 -53.77
N SER A 946 -8.43 -27.22 -52.62
CA SER A 946 -8.83 -25.81 -52.50
C SER A 946 -7.67 -24.86 -52.86
N HIS A 947 -6.48 -25.09 -52.30
CA HIS A 947 -5.27 -24.28 -52.53
C HIS A 947 -4.42 -24.76 -53.73
N ALA A 948 -5.05 -25.41 -54.71
CA ALA A 948 -4.36 -26.17 -55.76
C ALA A 948 -3.35 -25.35 -56.57
N ASP A 949 -3.59 -24.05 -56.78
CA ASP A 949 -2.73 -23.21 -57.61
C ASP A 949 -1.32 -23.01 -56.98
N SER A 950 -1.16 -23.32 -55.69
CA SER A 950 0.13 -23.44 -54.98
C SER A 950 0.47 -24.88 -54.56
N HIS A 951 -0.52 -25.67 -54.09
CA HIS A 951 -0.27 -26.93 -53.39
C HIS A 951 -0.45 -28.21 -54.24
N GLU A 952 -0.95 -28.14 -55.48
CA GLU A 952 -1.25 -29.33 -56.31
C GLU A 952 0.00 -30.19 -56.64
N ASN A 953 1.20 -29.59 -56.62
CA ASN A 953 2.47 -30.28 -56.86
C ASN A 953 3.12 -30.85 -55.59
N ILE A 954 2.52 -30.61 -54.42
CA ILE A 954 3.08 -30.94 -53.10
C ILE A 954 2.31 -32.08 -52.43
N PHE A 955 1.05 -32.34 -52.80
CA PHE A 955 0.22 -33.42 -52.25
C PHE A 955 0.88 -34.81 -52.25
N LEU A 956 1.70 -35.15 -53.26
CA LEU A 956 2.47 -36.41 -53.28
C LEU A 956 3.59 -36.45 -52.23
N ALA A 957 4.19 -35.31 -51.90
CA ALA A 957 5.14 -35.20 -50.78
C ALA A 957 4.42 -35.25 -49.43
N VAL A 958 3.23 -34.63 -49.32
CA VAL A 958 2.38 -34.72 -48.11
C VAL A 958 2.01 -36.17 -47.84
N LEU A 959 1.45 -36.91 -48.81
CA LEU A 959 1.12 -38.33 -48.66
C LEU A 959 2.33 -39.18 -48.22
N ARG A 960 3.51 -38.89 -48.76
CA ARG A 960 4.75 -39.60 -48.39
C ARG A 960 5.16 -39.28 -46.94
N VAL A 961 5.16 -38.00 -46.55
CA VAL A 961 5.51 -37.56 -45.18
C VAL A 961 4.50 -38.05 -44.14
N LEU A 962 3.19 -38.10 -44.47
CA LEU A 962 2.16 -38.67 -43.60
C LEU A 962 2.38 -40.15 -43.29
N TYR A 963 3.00 -40.90 -44.22
CA TYR A 963 3.40 -42.29 -44.05
C TYR A 963 4.73 -42.41 -43.28
N GLU A 964 5.78 -41.70 -43.72
CA GLU A 964 7.13 -41.79 -43.12
C GLU A 964 7.23 -41.29 -41.67
N TYR A 965 6.32 -40.41 -41.24
CA TYR A 965 6.20 -39.94 -39.85
C TYR A 965 5.08 -40.63 -39.06
N GLU A 966 4.56 -41.78 -39.52
CA GLU A 966 3.53 -42.60 -38.85
C GLU A 966 2.20 -41.86 -38.55
N ILE A 967 1.94 -40.71 -39.19
CA ILE A 967 0.73 -39.90 -38.98
C ILE A 967 -0.52 -40.62 -39.51
N ALA A 968 -0.37 -41.33 -40.63
CA ALA A 968 -1.40 -42.20 -41.21
C ALA A 968 -0.82 -43.58 -41.54
N SER A 969 -1.42 -44.62 -40.97
CA SER A 969 -1.09 -46.01 -41.29
C SER A 969 -1.44 -46.38 -42.73
N GLU A 970 -0.81 -47.42 -43.24
CA GLU A 970 -1.07 -47.92 -44.59
C GLU A 970 -2.54 -48.38 -44.78
N GLU A 971 -3.12 -49.04 -43.77
CA GLU A 971 -4.56 -49.35 -43.74
C GLU A 971 -5.43 -48.09 -43.88
N ALA A 972 -5.04 -46.98 -43.26
CA ALA A 972 -5.76 -45.72 -43.36
C ALA A 972 -5.60 -45.05 -44.73
N ILE A 973 -4.41 -45.11 -45.34
CA ILE A 973 -4.16 -44.62 -46.71
C ILE A 973 -4.95 -45.45 -47.73
N PHE A 974 -4.96 -46.78 -47.61
CA PHE A 974 -5.81 -47.63 -48.44
C PHE A 974 -7.31 -47.43 -48.16
N GLY A 975 -7.71 -47.11 -46.93
CA GLY A 975 -9.08 -46.74 -46.56
C GLY A 975 -9.53 -45.45 -47.26
N TRP A 976 -8.73 -44.40 -47.17
CA TRP A 976 -8.90 -43.15 -47.91
C TRP A 976 -9.00 -43.38 -49.43
N TYR A 977 -8.12 -44.18 -50.02
CA TYR A 977 -8.14 -44.44 -51.47
C TYR A 977 -9.40 -45.22 -51.92
N LYS A 978 -10.08 -45.93 -51.00
CA LYS A 978 -11.36 -46.65 -51.22
C LYS A 978 -12.60 -45.78 -50.95
N LEU A 979 -12.49 -44.66 -50.25
CA LEU A 979 -13.62 -43.76 -49.94
C LEU A 979 -14.17 -43.07 -51.20
N ASN A 980 -15.49 -42.87 -51.23
CA ASN A 980 -16.16 -42.17 -52.33
C ASN A 980 -15.90 -40.65 -52.31
N ALA A 981 -15.75 -40.05 -51.13
CA ALA A 981 -15.47 -38.61 -50.98
C ALA A 981 -14.13 -38.22 -51.64
N ALA A 982 -13.08 -39.04 -51.47
CA ALA A 982 -11.78 -38.84 -52.10
C ALA A 982 -11.79 -38.86 -53.65
N ARG A 983 -12.94 -39.21 -54.26
CA ARG A 983 -13.16 -39.35 -55.70
C ARG A 983 -14.19 -38.34 -56.26
N GLU A 984 -14.56 -37.34 -55.47
CA GLU A 984 -15.48 -36.27 -55.86
C GLU A 984 -14.97 -35.48 -57.09
N GLU A 985 -15.88 -34.97 -57.91
CA GLU A 985 -15.52 -34.43 -59.22
C GLU A 985 -14.78 -33.07 -59.13
N GLY A 986 -13.79 -32.86 -60.01
CA GLY A 986 -12.95 -31.65 -60.03
C GLY A 986 -11.51 -31.91 -59.57
N LYS A 987 -10.89 -30.92 -58.90
CA LYS A 987 -9.47 -30.98 -58.46
C LYS A 987 -9.22 -32.09 -57.41
N MET A 988 -10.24 -32.47 -56.64
CA MET A 988 -10.25 -33.67 -55.76
C MET A 988 -9.75 -34.91 -56.50
N LYS A 989 -10.40 -35.24 -57.62
CA LYS A 989 -10.10 -36.41 -58.44
C LYS A 989 -8.74 -36.35 -59.14
N THR A 990 -8.25 -35.18 -59.54
CA THR A 990 -6.92 -35.09 -60.19
C THR A 990 -5.78 -35.35 -59.21
N LEU A 991 -5.94 -34.98 -57.93
CA LEU A 991 -5.01 -35.36 -56.86
C LEU A 991 -5.05 -36.87 -56.56
N TRP A 992 -6.25 -37.47 -56.54
CA TRP A 992 -6.43 -38.92 -56.36
C TRP A 992 -5.88 -39.74 -57.54
N GLU A 993 -6.04 -39.27 -58.78
CA GLU A 993 -5.44 -39.92 -59.96
C GLU A 993 -3.90 -39.79 -59.97
N LYS A 994 -3.33 -38.71 -59.40
CA LYS A 994 -1.88 -38.54 -59.19
C LYS A 994 -1.35 -39.49 -58.12
N SER A 995 -2.05 -39.67 -57.00
CA SER A 995 -1.59 -40.54 -55.90
C SER A 995 -1.54 -42.02 -56.26
N ARG A 996 -2.26 -42.44 -57.29
CA ARG A 996 -2.32 -43.84 -57.77
C ARG A 996 -0.94 -44.53 -57.85
N ARG A 997 0.09 -43.87 -58.38
CA ARG A 997 1.45 -44.45 -58.48
C ARG A 997 2.14 -44.69 -57.14
N PHE A 998 1.81 -43.89 -56.12
CA PHE A 998 2.31 -44.08 -54.76
C PHE A 998 1.59 -45.25 -54.09
N ILE A 999 0.28 -45.38 -54.31
CA ILE A 999 -0.53 -46.53 -53.85
C ILE A 999 -0.09 -47.85 -54.53
N GLU A 1000 0.22 -47.82 -55.83
CA GLU A 1000 0.77 -48.97 -56.55
C GLU A 1000 2.15 -49.39 -56.01
N ALA A 1001 3.03 -48.43 -55.67
CA ALA A 1001 4.34 -48.73 -55.08
C ALA A 1001 4.28 -49.24 -53.62
N LEU A 1002 3.31 -48.80 -52.82
CA LEU A 1002 3.07 -49.35 -51.47
C LEU A 1002 2.63 -50.82 -51.56
N LEU A 1003 1.66 -51.13 -52.43
CA LEU A 1003 1.19 -52.50 -52.67
C LEU A 1003 2.29 -53.44 -53.19
N GLU A 1004 3.23 -52.94 -53.99
CA GLU A 1004 4.41 -53.71 -54.41
C GLU A 1004 5.34 -53.99 -53.21
N ALA A 1005 5.63 -52.98 -52.37
CA ALA A 1005 6.49 -53.13 -51.18
C ALA A 1005 5.90 -54.04 -50.09
N ASP A 1006 4.59 -53.96 -49.83
CA ASP A 1006 3.86 -54.85 -48.92
C ASP A 1006 4.04 -56.32 -49.36
N SER A 1007 3.85 -56.60 -50.65
CA SER A 1007 4.01 -57.95 -51.23
C SER A 1007 5.45 -58.48 -51.23
N GLU A 1008 6.47 -57.62 -51.40
CA GLU A 1008 7.87 -58.03 -51.22
C GLU A 1008 8.20 -58.33 -49.74
N SER A 1009 7.49 -57.70 -48.79
CA SER A 1009 7.70 -57.93 -47.35
C SER A 1009 7.06 -59.22 -46.83
N GLU A 1010 5.92 -59.65 -47.37
CA GLU A 1010 5.35 -60.97 -47.06
C GLU A 1010 6.28 -62.09 -47.57
N GLU A 1011 6.86 -61.97 -48.77
CA GLU A 1011 7.76 -62.99 -49.36
C GLU A 1011 9.13 -63.13 -48.64
N GLU A 1012 9.58 -62.15 -47.83
CA GLU A 1012 10.77 -62.31 -46.96
C GLU A 1012 10.45 -62.93 -45.58
N SER A 1013 9.18 -63.25 -45.28
CA SER A 1013 8.73 -63.65 -43.93
C SER A 1013 8.41 -65.16 -43.73
N ASP A 1014 8.37 -65.94 -44.82
CA ASP A 1014 7.97 -67.37 -44.88
C ASP A 1014 9.17 -68.34 -45.12
#